data_AF-A0A222F190-F1
#
_entry.id   AF-A0A222F190-F1
#
_cell.length_a   1.000
_cell.length_b   1.000
_cell.length_c   1.000
_cell.angle_alpha   90.00
_cell.angle_beta   90.00
_cell.angle_gamma   90.00
#
_symmetry.space_group_name_H-M   'P 1'
#
loop_
_entity.id
_entity.type
_entity.pdbx_description
1 polymer ?
#
loop_
_entity_poly.entity_id
_entity_poly.type
_entity_poly.pdbx_seq_one_letter_code
_entity_poly.pdbx_strand_id
1 'polypeptide(L)'
;MPRQAVITQPEPRAEGDIFSNTALAKSLRKSVSVLTKFLASLPAAEPNREGRVVGNNPVDKLSSSEQLILELVNRERLAAGLEPVASASQLNAAAQKHSEWMAAGRRLDHTGAGGSSPWDRIKAEGWTEYPMGENIAYNPFNQSRPAPGEYVPQNIIEDMHAGWMNSSGHRANILNAGYTVLGVGDAIGGHPRAPGNATDYATQNFAGTTRNYVTGVVYDDADKDKFYDMGEGLGSATVAIFNSSGLTVATSTTDPGGGYSIALADGTYTARFSGDGINGTIEKRFTISGKNRKVDVLDANAGEEPPAPPVGTDGNDVIHFSNGDGFWENGVARNIGRAGIDTLVVNEGSVFKTSGLSWYGFERFIGASGNDHVRGNLDTVDYYLQGNGGNDTLIGAGGDDTLIGGTGRDTMLGGAGNDTVHYGAGDVFWKNGRAIDVGGAGMDTLQLEDGATFRTNGLSWYGFERFVGAGGSDSIRGNNDGVDYVLNGGGGNDTLIGAGGDDTLRGAAGRDTLFGGGGNDTIFFGTGDHFWENGRARNVGGTGTDTLRVEEGSTFKTNGLSWYGFERFIGSAGGDTVKGNSKAVDYFLNGGGGNDVLGGAGGDDTLVGGAGADIFVFGNAWGADKITDFADGTDQIDLSGVSGLDSLDDLSITERGGNVLISFAGNSIELVNMTGAQIGAADFIL
;
A
#
# COMPACT_ATOMS: atom_id res chain seq x y z
N MET A 1 12.90 -10.04 -75.09
CA MET A 1 13.32 -8.69 -75.54
C MET A 1 12.72 -7.66 -74.58
N PRO A 2 13.42 -6.56 -74.25
CA PRO A 2 14.08 -6.29 -72.96
C PRO A 2 13.37 -5.16 -72.14
N ARG A 3 13.73 -4.72 -70.91
CA ARG A 3 14.97 -4.08 -70.41
C ARG A 3 14.83 -3.76 -68.89
N GLN A 4 15.86 -4.04 -68.07
CA GLN A 4 16.69 -3.09 -67.23
C GLN A 4 16.00 -2.39 -66.03
N ALA A 5 16.59 -2.20 -64.84
CA ALA A 5 18.00 -2.19 -64.42
C ALA A 5 18.19 -2.52 -62.91
N VAL A 6 19.37 -3.03 -62.56
CA VAL A 6 19.97 -3.16 -61.22
C VAL A 6 21.12 -2.15 -61.13
N ILE A 7 21.34 -1.54 -59.96
CA ILE A 7 22.64 -0.95 -59.56
C ILE A 7 22.90 -1.32 -58.08
N THR A 8 23.96 -2.08 -57.85
CA THR A 8 24.72 -2.17 -56.60
C THR A 8 26.21 -2.18 -56.96
N GLN A 9 27.06 -1.73 -56.02
CA GLN A 9 28.52 -1.95 -55.81
C GLN A 9 29.19 -0.64 -55.31
N PRO A 10 30.37 -0.65 -54.64
CA PRO A 10 31.25 -1.78 -54.24
C PRO A 10 31.87 -1.68 -52.80
N GLU A 11 32.49 -2.79 -52.35
CA GLU A 11 33.55 -2.81 -51.32
C GLU A 11 34.94 -2.38 -51.87
N PRO A 12 35.91 -2.07 -50.98
CA PRO A 12 37.31 -2.38 -51.28
C PRO A 12 38.09 -3.06 -50.13
N ARG A 13 38.68 -4.22 -50.50
CA ARG A 13 40.06 -4.75 -50.33
C ARG A 13 40.88 -4.51 -49.05
N ALA A 14 41.53 -5.61 -48.64
CA ALA A 14 42.62 -5.72 -47.68
C ALA A 14 44.02 -5.69 -48.35
N GLU A 15 44.98 -5.04 -47.68
CA GLU A 15 46.44 -5.26 -47.64
C GLU A 15 46.92 -4.65 -46.30
N GLY A 16 47.86 -5.13 -45.50
CA GLY A 16 48.74 -6.29 -45.44
C GLY A 16 49.50 -6.22 -44.10
N ASP A 17 49.84 -7.38 -43.53
CA ASP A 17 50.55 -7.55 -42.25
C ASP A 17 52.05 -7.20 -42.33
N ILE A 18 52.59 -6.55 -41.29
CA ILE A 18 54.00 -6.65 -40.90
C ILE A 18 54.08 -6.89 -39.37
N PHE A 19 54.60 -8.07 -39.02
CA PHE A 19 55.17 -8.56 -37.74
C PHE A 19 55.81 -7.48 -36.84
N SER A 20 55.97 -7.59 -35.51
CA SER A 20 55.72 -8.61 -34.50
C SER A 20 56.15 -8.00 -33.16
N ASN A 21 55.31 -8.01 -32.13
CA ASN A 21 55.82 -8.01 -30.74
C ASN A 21 54.83 -8.68 -29.79
N THR A 22 54.64 -9.99 -30.01
CA THR A 22 53.72 -10.86 -29.28
C THR A 22 54.17 -11.16 -27.84
N ALA A 23 55.32 -10.66 -27.39
CA ALA A 23 55.73 -10.67 -25.98
C ALA A 23 55.27 -9.40 -25.24
N LEU A 24 55.38 -8.22 -25.86
CA LEU A 24 54.94 -6.95 -25.26
C LEU A 24 53.41 -6.87 -25.19
N ALA A 25 52.70 -7.30 -26.24
CA ALA A 25 51.24 -7.33 -26.25
C ALA A 25 50.64 -8.35 -25.28
N LYS A 26 51.35 -9.46 -24.98
CA LYS A 26 50.90 -10.47 -24.01
C LYS A 26 51.23 -10.05 -22.58
N SER A 27 52.34 -9.35 -22.35
CA SER A 27 52.66 -8.71 -21.06
C SER A 27 51.71 -7.55 -20.77
N LEU A 28 51.45 -6.66 -21.73
CA LEU A 28 50.45 -5.60 -21.60
C LEU A 28 49.03 -6.14 -21.47
N ARG A 29 48.63 -7.22 -22.15
CA ARG A 29 47.31 -7.85 -21.91
C ARG A 29 47.22 -8.60 -20.59
N LYS A 30 48.33 -9.12 -20.05
CA LYS A 30 48.33 -9.79 -18.73
C LYS A 30 48.40 -8.75 -17.60
N SER A 31 49.14 -7.67 -17.75
CA SER A 31 49.16 -6.52 -16.84
C SER A 31 47.85 -5.75 -16.90
N VAL A 32 47.27 -5.52 -18.08
CA VAL A 32 45.93 -4.94 -18.23
C VAL A 32 44.88 -5.92 -17.73
N SER A 33 44.91 -7.22 -18.04
CA SER A 33 43.95 -8.20 -17.47
C SER A 33 44.08 -8.37 -15.96
N VAL A 34 45.27 -8.21 -15.37
CA VAL A 34 45.46 -8.19 -13.92
C VAL A 34 45.01 -6.84 -13.36
N LEU A 35 45.26 -5.72 -14.03
CA LEU A 35 44.74 -4.40 -13.63
C LEU A 35 43.21 -4.34 -13.75
N THR A 36 42.60 -4.91 -14.78
CA THR A 36 41.15 -4.97 -15.01
C THR A 36 40.48 -5.98 -14.08
N LYS A 37 41.16 -7.08 -13.70
CA LYS A 37 40.67 -7.99 -12.66
C LYS A 37 40.87 -7.45 -11.25
N PHE A 38 41.90 -6.62 -11.01
CA PHE A 38 42.13 -5.92 -9.75
C PHE A 38 41.18 -4.71 -9.61
N LEU A 39 40.91 -3.99 -10.71
CA LEU A 39 39.90 -2.94 -10.80
C LEU A 39 38.46 -3.49 -10.74
N ALA A 40 38.20 -4.71 -11.21
CA ALA A 40 36.90 -5.38 -11.08
C ALA A 40 36.72 -6.12 -9.74
N SER A 41 37.78 -6.27 -8.93
CA SER A 41 37.71 -6.81 -7.56
C SER A 41 37.75 -5.73 -6.48
N LEU A 42 37.90 -4.47 -6.87
CA LEU A 42 37.66 -3.32 -6.01
C LEU A 42 36.20 -2.90 -6.24
N PRO A 43 35.38 -2.69 -5.19
CA PRO A 43 34.09 -2.06 -5.39
C PRO A 43 34.35 -0.70 -6.05
N ALA A 44 33.65 -0.41 -7.14
CA ALA A 44 33.63 0.91 -7.74
C ALA A 44 32.97 1.86 -6.73
N ALA A 45 33.77 2.42 -5.83
CA ALA A 45 33.39 3.56 -5.00
C ALA A 45 33.64 4.81 -5.84
N GLU A 46 32.62 5.27 -6.55
CA GLU A 46 32.62 6.65 -7.04
C GLU A 46 32.26 7.58 -5.88
N PRO A 47 33.04 8.64 -5.63
CA PRO A 47 32.73 9.58 -4.56
C PRO A 47 31.43 10.33 -4.86
N ASN A 48 30.56 10.48 -3.86
CA ASN A 48 29.47 11.45 -3.92
C ASN A 48 30.04 12.88 -3.90
N ARG A 49 29.21 13.89 -4.22
CA ARG A 49 29.63 15.32 -4.29
C ARG A 49 30.22 15.90 -3.00
N GLU A 50 30.14 15.18 -1.88
CA GLU A 50 30.78 15.52 -0.60
C GLU A 50 32.20 14.93 -0.44
N GLY A 51 32.69 14.16 -1.41
CA GLY A 51 34.04 13.57 -1.39
C GLY A 51 34.18 12.28 -0.57
N ARG A 52 33.09 11.52 -0.34
CA ARG A 52 33.13 10.26 0.45
C ARG A 52 33.70 9.11 -0.39
N VAL A 53 34.99 8.78 -0.22
CA VAL A 53 35.63 7.57 -0.77
C VAL A 53 35.65 6.48 0.32
N VAL A 54 35.22 5.26 -0.03
CA VAL A 54 35.27 4.08 0.85
C VAL A 54 36.70 3.81 1.32
N GLY A 55 36.87 3.75 2.64
CA GLY A 55 38.04 3.12 3.27
C GLY A 55 39.19 4.02 3.71
N ASN A 56 39.07 5.35 3.73
CA ASN A 56 40.16 6.22 4.22
C ASN A 56 39.77 7.60 4.83
N ASN A 57 38.52 7.86 5.24
CA ASN A 57 38.12 9.13 5.89
C ASN A 57 37.54 8.92 7.29
N PRO A 58 37.65 9.92 8.20
CA PRO A 58 37.33 9.75 9.61
C PRO A 58 35.84 9.48 9.76
N VAL A 59 35.51 8.36 10.38
CA VAL A 59 34.13 7.87 10.61
C VAL A 59 33.44 8.65 11.75
N ASP A 60 33.86 9.91 11.91
CA ASP A 60 33.65 10.73 13.10
C ASP A 60 32.67 11.88 12.87
N LYS A 61 32.30 12.16 11.60
CA LYS A 61 31.45 13.29 11.21
C LYS A 61 30.21 12.82 10.45
N LEU A 62 29.04 13.37 10.79
CA LEU A 62 27.75 13.00 10.19
C LEU A 62 27.53 13.61 8.79
N SER A 63 27.02 12.79 7.86
CA SER A 63 26.45 13.23 6.58
C SER A 63 25.15 14.02 6.79
N SER A 64 24.60 14.61 5.73
CA SER A 64 23.32 15.31 5.80
C SER A 64 22.16 14.41 6.26
N SER A 65 22.10 13.16 5.78
CA SER A 65 21.09 12.16 6.14
C SER A 65 21.27 11.62 7.54
N GLU A 66 22.51 11.32 7.93
CA GLU A 66 22.84 10.87 9.28
C GLU A 66 22.53 11.97 10.31
N GLN A 67 22.79 13.24 9.96
CA GLN A 67 22.40 14.39 10.78
C GLN A 67 20.89 14.50 10.92
N LEU A 68 20.12 14.36 9.82
CA LEU A 68 18.66 14.39 9.89
C LEU A 68 18.12 13.31 10.84
N ILE A 69 18.65 12.08 10.80
CA ILE A 69 18.25 11.02 11.74
C ILE A 69 18.50 11.44 13.20
N LEU A 70 19.65 12.04 13.50
CA LEU A 70 19.97 12.54 14.84
C LEU A 70 18.99 13.64 15.28
N GLU A 71 18.65 14.56 14.38
CA GLU A 71 17.72 15.66 14.62
C GLU A 71 16.30 15.15 14.88
N LEU A 72 15.82 14.20 14.07
CA LEU A 72 14.53 13.54 14.29
C LEU A 72 14.49 12.79 15.63
N VAL A 73 15.54 12.05 16.01
CA VAL A 73 15.60 11.41 17.34
C VAL A 73 15.56 12.43 18.48
N ASN A 74 16.33 13.51 18.36
CA ASN A 74 16.33 14.56 19.38
C ASN A 74 14.99 15.29 19.47
N ARG A 75 14.28 15.45 18.35
CA ARG A 75 12.91 15.97 18.30
C ARG A 75 11.96 15.14 19.16
N GLU A 76 11.89 13.82 18.93
CA GLU A 76 11.01 12.93 19.69
C GLU A 76 11.35 12.92 21.19
N ARG A 77 12.64 12.95 21.52
CA ARG A 77 13.11 12.97 22.92
C ARG A 77 12.74 14.26 23.63
N LEU A 78 12.92 15.40 22.98
CA LEU A 78 12.57 16.70 23.56
C LEU A 78 11.06 16.85 23.75
N ALA A 79 10.26 16.38 22.78
CA ALA A 79 8.79 16.33 22.90
C ALA A 79 8.34 15.45 24.09
N ALA A 80 9.06 14.37 24.39
CA ALA A 80 8.83 13.52 25.55
C ALA A 80 9.45 14.07 26.87
N GLY A 81 10.04 15.26 26.87
CA GLY A 81 10.69 15.86 28.05
C GLY A 81 12.01 15.21 28.47
N LEU A 82 12.64 14.46 27.56
CA LEU A 82 13.95 13.82 27.76
C LEU A 82 15.10 14.73 27.33
N GLU A 83 16.32 14.43 27.80
CA GLU A 83 17.50 15.13 27.30
C GLU A 83 17.87 14.67 25.88
N PRO A 84 18.43 15.57 25.05
CA PRO A 84 18.91 15.21 23.72
C PRO A 84 20.10 14.26 23.82
N VAL A 85 20.24 13.37 22.83
CA VAL A 85 21.45 12.57 22.62
C VAL A 85 22.46 13.35 21.80
N ALA A 86 23.74 13.17 22.12
CA ALA A 86 24.85 13.73 21.34
C ALA A 86 25.43 12.68 20.37
N SER A 87 25.97 13.12 19.24
CA SER A 87 26.68 12.26 18.30
C SER A 87 27.97 11.73 18.92
N ALA A 88 28.26 10.43 18.76
CA ALA A 88 29.49 9.81 19.23
C ALA A 88 30.19 9.05 18.09
N SER A 89 31.44 9.44 17.78
CA SER A 89 32.18 8.92 16.62
C SER A 89 32.38 7.40 16.64
N GLN A 90 32.64 6.81 17.81
CA GLN A 90 32.76 5.35 17.92
C GLN A 90 31.45 4.63 17.55
N LEU A 91 30.31 5.19 17.94
CA LEU A 91 29.00 4.59 17.65
C LEU A 91 28.62 4.84 16.18
N ASN A 92 28.91 6.01 15.62
CA ASN A 92 28.77 6.31 14.19
C ASN A 92 29.55 5.29 13.36
N ALA A 93 30.80 5.01 13.74
CA ALA A 93 31.64 4.04 13.06
C ALA A 93 31.07 2.63 13.08
N ALA A 94 30.55 2.18 14.22
CA ALA A 94 29.91 0.89 14.34
C ALA A 94 28.59 0.82 13.54
N ALA A 95 27.80 1.90 13.56
CA ALA A 95 26.53 2.01 12.86
C ALA A 95 26.74 2.00 11.34
N GLN A 96 27.68 2.80 10.83
CA GLN A 96 28.04 2.86 9.42
C GLN A 96 28.48 1.50 8.88
N LYS A 97 29.41 0.83 9.58
CA LYS A 97 29.87 -0.52 9.19
C LYS A 97 28.73 -1.53 9.18
N HIS A 98 27.75 -1.40 10.07
CA HIS A 98 26.62 -2.29 10.11
C HIS A 98 25.62 -2.03 8.98
N SER A 99 25.30 -0.77 8.70
CA SER A 99 24.47 -0.37 7.56
C SER A 99 25.07 -0.84 6.24
N GLU A 100 26.38 -0.65 6.03
CA GLU A 100 27.10 -1.14 4.85
C GLU A 100 27.07 -2.67 4.75
N TRP A 101 27.20 -3.37 5.88
CA TRP A 101 27.15 -4.83 5.90
C TRP A 101 25.75 -5.38 5.60
N MET A 102 24.69 -4.72 6.08
CA MET A 102 23.30 -5.03 5.75
C MET A 102 23.03 -4.78 4.27
N ALA A 103 23.46 -3.63 3.77
CA ALA A 103 23.37 -3.21 2.37
C ALA A 103 24.06 -4.19 1.40
N ALA A 104 25.30 -4.59 1.71
CA ALA A 104 26.05 -5.56 0.92
C ALA A 104 25.48 -6.98 1.03
N GLY A 105 24.97 -7.34 2.20
CA GLY A 105 24.41 -8.66 2.50
C GLY A 105 22.96 -8.85 2.08
N ARG A 106 22.27 -7.78 1.66
CA ARG A 106 20.82 -7.75 1.36
C ARG A 106 20.00 -8.34 2.51
N ARG A 107 20.21 -7.82 3.71
CA ARG A 107 19.59 -8.36 4.94
C ARG A 107 19.32 -7.26 5.95
N LEU A 108 18.34 -7.49 6.81
CA LEU A 108 18.04 -6.68 7.98
C LEU A 108 18.14 -7.60 9.20
N ASP A 109 19.20 -7.46 9.98
CA ASP A 109 19.49 -8.33 11.13
C ASP A 109 20.42 -7.62 12.12
N HIS A 110 20.05 -7.60 13.40
CA HIS A 110 20.88 -7.07 14.48
C HIS A 110 22.21 -7.85 14.64
N THR A 111 22.24 -9.10 14.19
CA THR A 111 23.42 -9.98 14.18
C THR A 111 24.29 -9.65 12.98
N GLY A 112 25.45 -9.04 13.23
CA GLY A 112 26.35 -8.55 12.20
C GLY A 112 27.35 -9.60 11.69
N ALA A 113 28.39 -9.11 11.00
CA ALA A 113 29.46 -9.94 10.46
C ALA A 113 30.03 -10.92 11.50
N GLY A 114 30.19 -12.20 11.12
CA GLY A 114 30.74 -13.23 11.99
C GLY A 114 29.87 -13.59 13.21
N GLY A 115 28.59 -13.20 13.22
CA GLY A 115 27.71 -13.44 14.37
C GLY A 115 27.82 -12.37 15.47
N SER A 116 28.45 -11.23 15.18
CA SER A 116 28.65 -10.15 16.16
C SER A 116 27.33 -9.56 16.63
N SER A 117 27.18 -9.40 17.94
CA SER A 117 26.08 -8.58 18.49
C SER A 117 26.33 -7.10 18.20
N PRO A 118 25.30 -6.22 18.31
CA PRO A 118 25.49 -4.77 18.23
C PRO A 118 26.57 -4.28 19.21
N TRP A 119 26.61 -4.93 20.37
CA TRP A 119 27.63 -4.65 21.36
C TRP A 119 29.03 -4.99 20.85
N ASP A 120 29.28 -6.21 20.36
CA ASP A 120 30.62 -6.56 19.88
C ASP A 120 31.16 -5.57 18.83
N ARG A 121 30.27 -5.02 17.99
CA ARG A 121 30.60 -3.98 17.01
C ARG A 121 30.97 -2.64 17.65
N ILE A 122 30.15 -2.11 18.56
CA ILE A 122 30.43 -0.84 19.26
C ILE A 122 31.73 -0.93 20.08
N LYS A 123 32.00 -2.08 20.68
CA LYS A 123 33.21 -2.40 21.46
C LYS A 123 34.47 -2.36 20.62
N ALA A 124 34.37 -2.85 19.40
CA ALA A 124 35.48 -2.88 18.45
C ALA A 124 35.92 -1.47 18.04
N GLU A 125 35.01 -0.49 18.06
CA GLU A 125 35.32 0.93 17.85
C GLU A 125 35.82 1.65 19.12
N GLY A 126 35.89 0.95 20.26
CA GLY A 126 36.51 1.44 21.49
C GLY A 126 35.55 2.06 22.51
N TRP A 127 34.23 1.95 22.32
CA TRP A 127 33.26 2.40 23.33
C TRP A 127 32.94 1.28 24.32
N THR A 128 32.89 1.60 25.63
CA THR A 128 32.71 0.59 26.69
C THR A 128 31.66 0.90 27.74
N GLU A 129 30.98 2.04 27.64
CA GLU A 129 29.99 2.50 28.60
C GLU A 129 28.57 2.00 28.29
N TYR A 130 27.75 1.83 29.32
CA TYR A 130 26.40 1.26 29.28
C TYR A 130 25.35 2.24 29.82
N PRO A 131 24.04 2.03 29.56
CA PRO A 131 23.43 0.96 28.74
C PRO A 131 23.68 1.13 27.24
N MET A 132 23.32 0.14 26.41
CA MET A 132 23.38 0.20 24.94
C MET A 132 22.10 -0.31 24.29
N GLY A 133 21.83 0.09 23.05
CA GLY A 133 20.71 -0.36 22.24
C GLY A 133 20.96 -0.17 20.74
N GLU A 134 20.19 -0.81 19.89
CA GLU A 134 20.27 -0.64 18.44
C GLU A 134 18.86 -0.63 17.82
N ASN A 135 18.63 0.31 16.91
CA ASN A 135 17.55 0.23 15.92
C ASN A 135 18.15 0.06 14.54
N ILE A 136 17.50 -0.74 13.70
CA ILE A 136 17.84 -0.88 12.28
C ILE A 136 16.58 -0.69 11.46
N ALA A 137 16.72 -0.11 10.28
CA ALA A 137 15.65 -0.06 9.30
C ALA A 137 16.23 -0.19 7.89
N TYR A 138 15.34 -0.53 6.97
CA TYR A 138 15.54 -0.25 5.57
C TYR A 138 14.28 0.41 5.01
N ASN A 139 14.42 1.28 4.01
CA ASN A 139 13.27 1.82 3.31
C ASN A 139 12.98 0.99 2.06
N PRO A 140 11.83 0.28 1.97
CA PRO A 140 11.47 -0.50 0.78
C PRO A 140 11.06 0.37 -0.43
N PHE A 141 10.79 1.66 -0.23
CA PHE A 141 10.19 2.56 -1.21
C PHE A 141 11.20 3.35 -2.04
N ASN A 142 12.46 3.50 -1.61
CA ASN A 142 13.50 4.08 -2.47
C ASN A 142 13.83 3.10 -3.60
N GLN A 143 13.39 3.35 -4.83
CA GLN A 143 13.78 2.50 -5.96
C GLN A 143 14.08 3.27 -7.25
N SER A 144 14.00 4.61 -7.24
CA SER A 144 14.82 5.37 -8.17
C SER A 144 16.22 5.38 -7.57
N ARG A 145 17.10 4.50 -8.04
CA ARG A 145 18.54 4.60 -7.76
C ARG A 145 18.91 6.07 -7.98
N PRO A 146 19.26 6.83 -6.93
CA PRO A 146 19.85 8.12 -7.16
C PRO A 146 21.03 7.85 -8.10
N ALA A 147 21.10 8.55 -9.23
CA ALA A 147 22.24 8.39 -10.13
C ALA A 147 23.53 8.49 -9.30
N PRO A 148 24.62 7.78 -9.63
CA PRO A 148 25.86 7.87 -8.85
C PRO A 148 26.22 9.34 -8.55
N GLY A 149 26.16 9.73 -7.27
CA GLY A 149 26.35 11.12 -6.82
C GLY A 149 25.08 11.92 -6.48
N GLU A 150 23.88 11.34 -6.54
CA GLU A 150 22.62 11.94 -6.05
C GLU A 150 22.37 11.59 -4.57
N TYR A 151 21.75 12.53 -3.85
CA TYR A 151 21.44 12.45 -2.42
C TYR A 151 20.32 11.46 -2.12
N VAL A 152 20.30 10.90 -0.90
CA VAL A 152 19.11 10.22 -0.35
C VAL A 152 18.01 11.28 -0.23
N PRO A 153 16.82 11.10 -0.84
CA PRO A 153 15.71 12.01 -0.64
C PRO A 153 15.28 12.08 0.84
N GLN A 154 14.91 13.26 1.34
CA GLN A 154 14.57 13.48 2.74
C GLN A 154 13.40 12.64 3.25
N ASN A 155 12.36 12.52 2.46
CA ASN A 155 11.20 11.70 2.80
C ASN A 155 11.57 10.24 3.11
N ILE A 156 12.64 9.70 2.53
CA ILE A 156 13.08 8.33 2.84
C ILE A 156 13.60 8.21 4.27
N ILE A 157 14.36 9.20 4.74
CA ILE A 157 14.88 9.23 6.11
C ILE A 157 13.74 9.46 7.11
N GLU A 158 12.82 10.35 6.77
CA GLU A 158 11.63 10.63 7.57
C GLU A 158 10.71 9.41 7.68
N ASP A 159 10.50 8.68 6.59
CA ASP A 159 9.71 7.43 6.57
C ASP A 159 10.36 6.34 7.43
N MET A 160 11.69 6.19 7.36
CA MET A 160 12.42 5.25 8.22
C MET A 160 12.28 5.63 9.70
N HIS A 161 12.36 6.92 10.00
CA HIS A 161 12.17 7.42 11.35
C HIS A 161 10.76 7.19 11.87
N ALA A 162 9.73 7.51 11.07
CA ALA A 162 8.34 7.22 11.40
C ALA A 162 8.11 5.72 11.63
N GLY A 163 8.71 4.86 10.80
CA GLY A 163 8.70 3.41 10.99
C GLY A 163 9.29 2.95 12.32
N TRP A 164 10.40 3.55 12.77
CA TRP A 164 10.92 3.30 14.12
C TRP A 164 9.97 3.79 15.21
N MET A 165 9.36 4.96 15.05
CA MET A 165 8.42 5.48 16.04
C MET A 165 7.13 4.67 16.11
N ASN A 166 6.66 4.06 15.02
CA ASN A 166 5.48 3.21 15.06
C ASN A 166 5.76 1.83 15.67
N SER A 167 7.01 1.37 15.64
CA SER A 167 7.41 0.11 16.27
C SER A 167 7.69 0.29 17.76
N SER A 168 6.94 -0.42 18.62
CA SER A 168 7.07 -0.32 20.08
C SER A 168 8.50 -0.59 20.60
N GLY A 169 9.22 -1.55 20.01
CA GLY A 169 10.60 -1.86 20.38
C GLY A 169 11.58 -0.77 19.98
N HIS A 170 11.48 -0.25 18.75
CA HIS A 170 12.38 0.80 18.27
C HIS A 170 12.11 2.15 18.96
N ARG A 171 10.82 2.50 19.13
CA ARG A 171 10.38 3.67 19.89
C ARG A 171 10.89 3.64 21.33
N ALA A 172 10.89 2.47 21.98
CA ALA A 172 11.42 2.33 23.33
C ALA A 172 12.92 2.67 23.41
N ASN A 173 13.71 2.37 22.38
CA ASN A 173 15.11 2.79 22.33
C ASN A 173 15.23 4.31 22.16
N ILE A 174 14.51 4.91 21.21
CA ILE A 174 14.53 6.36 20.94
C ILE A 174 14.19 7.14 22.22
N LEU A 175 13.16 6.71 22.96
CA LEU A 175 12.66 7.36 24.17
C LEU A 175 13.29 6.85 25.48
N ASN A 176 14.40 6.12 25.42
CA ASN A 176 15.07 5.63 26.63
C ASN A 176 15.90 6.74 27.30
N ALA A 177 15.53 7.12 28.53
CA ALA A 177 16.23 8.14 29.30
C ALA A 177 17.68 7.76 29.68
N GLY A 178 18.04 6.47 29.65
CA GLY A 178 19.39 5.98 29.94
C GLY A 178 20.39 6.14 28.79
N TYR A 179 19.91 6.48 27.58
CA TYR A 179 20.78 6.77 26.44
C TYR A 179 21.04 8.27 26.34
N THR A 180 22.32 8.64 26.33
CA THR A 180 22.79 10.04 26.25
C THR A 180 23.66 10.29 25.02
N VAL A 181 24.02 9.26 24.27
CA VAL A 181 24.68 9.39 22.96
C VAL A 181 24.04 8.48 21.92
N LEU A 182 24.13 8.90 20.67
CA LEU A 182 23.65 8.18 19.50
C LEU A 182 24.78 8.11 18.46
N GLY A 183 24.92 6.94 17.84
CA GLY A 183 25.62 6.78 16.59
C GLY A 183 24.66 6.50 15.45
N VAL A 184 24.87 7.17 14.32
CA VAL A 184 24.08 6.97 13.12
C VAL A 184 24.99 6.52 11.98
N GLY A 185 24.50 5.63 11.14
CA GLY A 185 25.15 5.31 9.88
C GLY A 185 24.12 4.86 8.84
N ASP A 186 24.33 5.28 7.60
CA ASP A 186 23.46 4.98 6.48
C ASP A 186 24.22 4.36 5.30
N ALA A 187 23.54 3.51 4.54
CA ALA A 187 24.14 2.89 3.36
C ALA A 187 23.09 2.51 2.32
N ILE A 188 23.45 2.70 1.05
CA ILE A 188 22.64 2.26 -0.08
C ILE A 188 23.12 0.88 -0.53
N GLY A 189 22.22 -0.10 -0.52
CA GLY A 189 22.50 -1.49 -0.83
C GLY A 189 21.48 -2.15 -1.74
N GLY A 190 21.63 -3.46 -1.96
CA GLY A 190 20.64 -4.23 -2.71
C GLY A 190 19.50 -4.68 -1.78
N HIS A 191 18.25 -4.53 -2.21
CA HIS A 191 17.07 -4.89 -1.42
C HIS A 191 17.07 -6.37 -0.96
N PRO A 192 16.64 -6.70 0.29
CA PRO A 192 16.73 -8.06 0.84
C PRO A 192 15.93 -9.12 0.07
N ARG A 193 14.81 -8.69 -0.52
CA ARG A 193 13.84 -9.57 -1.19
C ARG A 193 13.66 -9.26 -2.68
N ALA A 194 14.43 -8.32 -3.24
CA ALA A 194 14.26 -7.86 -4.63
C ALA A 194 15.62 -7.58 -5.31
N PRO A 195 16.26 -8.61 -5.90
CA PRO A 195 17.56 -8.49 -6.57
C PRO A 195 17.49 -7.53 -7.77
N GLY A 196 17.90 -6.27 -7.59
CA GLY A 196 17.88 -5.25 -8.65
C GLY A 196 17.54 -3.85 -8.15
N ASN A 197 16.93 -3.76 -6.97
CA ASN A 197 16.55 -2.48 -6.37
C ASN A 197 17.64 -2.00 -5.41
N ALA A 198 17.96 -0.71 -5.48
CA ALA A 198 18.68 -0.01 -4.42
C ALA A 198 17.74 0.14 -3.21
N THR A 199 18.30 0.23 -2.01
CA THR A 199 17.57 0.36 -0.75
C THR A 199 18.46 1.06 0.25
N ASP A 200 17.91 2.03 0.97
CA ASP A 200 18.59 2.66 2.08
C ASP A 200 18.47 1.79 3.32
N TYR A 201 19.61 1.56 3.96
CA TYR A 201 19.75 0.91 5.24
C TYR A 201 20.25 1.93 6.23
N ALA A 202 19.68 1.94 7.43
CA ALA A 202 20.14 2.82 8.50
C ALA A 202 20.22 2.04 9.82
N THR A 203 21.22 2.42 10.61
CA THR A 203 21.47 1.88 11.94
C THR A 203 21.55 3.05 12.92
N GLN A 204 20.83 2.94 14.04
CA GLN A 204 20.94 3.81 15.21
C GLN A 204 21.55 3.01 16.36
N ASN A 205 22.76 3.34 16.78
CA ASN A 205 23.41 2.74 17.95
C ASN A 205 23.29 3.69 19.14
N PHE A 206 22.59 3.29 20.20
CA PHE A 206 22.42 4.10 21.39
C PHE A 206 23.38 3.67 22.49
N ALA A 207 23.89 4.62 23.28
CA ALA A 207 24.56 4.30 24.54
C ALA A 207 24.35 5.36 25.63
N GLY A 208 24.55 4.95 26.87
CA GLY A 208 24.70 5.85 28.03
C GLY A 208 26.17 6.15 28.33
N THR A 209 26.42 7.35 28.85
CA THR A 209 27.72 7.78 29.40
C THR A 209 27.52 8.74 30.56
N THR A 210 28.54 8.85 31.41
CA THR A 210 28.59 9.84 32.49
C THR A 210 29.04 11.23 32.04
N ARG A 211 29.46 11.37 30.78
CA ARG A 211 29.84 12.65 30.18
C ARG A 211 28.60 13.42 29.73
N ASN A 212 28.64 14.73 29.91
CA ASN A 212 27.63 15.64 29.38
C ASN A 212 28.16 16.31 28.11
N TYR A 213 27.25 16.61 27.19
CA TYR A 213 27.59 17.18 25.90
C TYR A 213 26.77 18.45 25.65
N VAL A 214 27.41 19.43 25.01
CA VAL A 214 26.66 20.35 24.15
C VAL A 214 26.60 19.73 22.76
N THR A 215 25.41 19.66 22.19
CA THR A 215 25.15 19.14 20.85
C THR A 215 24.29 20.13 20.09
N GLY A 216 24.28 20.08 18.76
CA GLY A 216 23.41 20.91 17.95
C GLY A 216 23.80 20.89 16.49
N VAL A 217 23.09 21.69 15.72
CA VAL A 217 23.32 21.87 14.29
C VAL A 217 23.41 23.35 13.95
N VAL A 218 24.27 23.67 12.99
CA VAL A 218 24.39 25.00 12.39
C VAL A 218 23.90 24.89 10.95
N TYR A 219 22.83 25.60 10.58
CA TYR A 219 22.18 25.44 9.29
C TYR A 219 21.56 26.75 8.76
N ASP A 220 21.40 26.83 7.45
CA ASP A 220 20.68 27.89 6.74
C ASP A 220 19.25 27.42 6.47
N ASP A 221 18.33 27.81 7.35
CA ASP A 221 16.91 27.46 7.37
C ASP A 221 16.18 28.12 6.19
N ALA A 222 16.15 27.40 5.06
CA ALA A 222 15.73 27.90 3.76
C ALA A 222 14.20 28.05 3.68
N ASP A 223 13.47 27.18 4.37
CA ASP A 223 12.01 27.15 4.39
C ASP A 223 11.40 27.81 5.65
N LYS A 224 12.24 28.14 6.63
CA LYS A 224 11.95 28.87 7.87
C LYS A 224 11.17 28.06 8.90
N ASP A 225 11.21 26.73 8.84
CA ASP A 225 10.49 25.86 9.76
C ASP A 225 11.20 25.68 11.12
N LYS A 226 12.44 26.20 11.24
CA LYS A 226 13.34 26.08 12.40
C LYS A 226 13.70 24.65 12.76
N PHE A 227 13.65 23.76 11.78
CA PHE A 227 14.14 22.41 11.83
C PHE A 227 15.22 22.23 10.77
N TYR A 228 16.03 21.19 10.92
CA TYR A 228 17.10 20.92 9.98
C TYR A 228 16.56 20.08 8.82
N ASP A 229 16.70 20.59 7.61
CA ASP A 229 16.50 19.82 6.39
C ASP A 229 17.82 19.39 5.74
N MET A 230 17.76 18.30 5.00
CA MET A 230 18.94 17.85 4.27
C MET A 230 19.35 18.86 3.21
N GLY A 231 20.58 19.37 3.35
CA GLY A 231 21.16 20.37 2.46
C GLY A 231 21.28 21.76 3.07
N GLU A 232 20.66 22.00 4.23
CA GLU A 232 20.75 23.27 4.95
C GLU A 232 22.00 23.36 5.84
N GLY A 233 22.60 22.23 6.17
CA GLY A 233 23.73 22.12 7.08
C GLY A 233 24.93 22.96 6.65
N LEU A 234 25.39 23.84 7.54
CA LEU A 234 26.60 24.64 7.34
C LEU A 234 27.82 23.88 7.83
N GLY A 235 28.37 23.06 6.94
CA GLY A 235 29.57 22.29 7.20
C GLY A 235 30.84 23.14 7.39
N SER A 236 31.77 22.66 8.21
CA SER A 236 33.06 23.31 8.52
C SER A 236 32.98 24.64 9.28
N ALA A 237 31.81 25.06 9.76
CA ALA A 237 31.68 26.20 10.66
C ALA A 237 32.47 25.95 11.95
N THR A 238 33.16 26.97 12.47
CA THR A 238 33.92 26.88 13.73
C THR A 238 32.99 27.04 14.93
N VAL A 239 33.13 26.14 15.90
CA VAL A 239 32.44 26.18 17.21
C VAL A 239 33.48 26.31 18.32
N ALA A 240 33.58 27.48 18.93
CA ALA A 240 34.49 27.75 20.04
C ALA A 240 33.72 27.91 21.36
N ILE A 241 34.06 27.11 22.37
CA ILE A 241 33.39 27.13 23.69
C ILE A 241 34.26 27.87 24.70
N PHE A 242 33.68 28.85 25.37
CA PHE A 242 34.30 29.65 26.43
C PHE A 242 33.62 29.38 27.76
N ASN A 243 34.40 29.23 28.84
CA ASN A 243 33.85 29.19 30.20
C ASN A 243 33.43 30.60 30.68
N SER A 244 32.85 30.67 31.88
CA SER A 244 32.40 31.94 32.50
C SER A 244 33.52 32.98 32.72
N SER A 245 34.79 32.57 32.75
CA SER A 245 35.96 33.46 32.82
C SER A 245 36.43 33.95 31.45
N GLY A 246 35.77 33.54 30.36
CA GLY A 246 36.14 33.89 28.98
C GLY A 246 37.30 33.08 28.42
N LEU A 247 37.71 31.97 29.07
CA LEU A 247 38.76 31.10 28.58
C LEU A 247 38.18 30.03 27.65
N THR A 248 38.80 29.84 26.49
CA THR A 248 38.44 28.78 25.54
C THR A 248 38.71 27.41 26.15
N VAL A 249 37.68 26.59 26.30
CA VAL A 249 37.75 25.23 26.85
C VAL A 249 37.63 24.14 25.80
N ALA A 250 37.06 24.47 24.63
CA ALA A 250 36.99 23.56 23.49
C ALA A 250 36.88 24.35 22.18
N THR A 251 37.33 23.75 21.08
CA THR A 251 37.12 24.26 19.72
C THR A 251 36.93 23.07 18.80
N SER A 252 35.91 23.14 17.95
CA SER A 252 35.61 22.11 16.94
C SER A 252 35.16 22.78 15.64
N THR A 253 34.99 21.99 14.60
CA THR A 253 34.23 22.37 13.40
C THR A 253 32.99 21.51 13.27
N THR A 254 31.95 22.06 12.66
CA THR A 254 30.74 21.30 12.32
C THR A 254 31.05 20.20 11.30
N ASP A 255 30.19 19.19 11.32
CA ASP A 255 30.16 18.06 10.39
C ASP A 255 29.63 18.50 9.02
N PRO A 256 29.75 17.69 7.95
CA PRO A 256 29.14 18.00 6.66
C PRO A 256 27.66 18.39 6.75
N GLY A 257 26.87 17.70 7.55
CA GLY A 257 25.47 18.05 7.83
C GLY A 257 25.28 19.25 8.78
N GLY A 258 26.33 19.99 9.15
CA GLY A 258 26.26 21.14 10.07
C GLY A 258 26.23 20.79 11.56
N GLY A 259 26.17 19.50 11.91
CA GLY A 259 26.13 19.03 13.29
C GLY A 259 27.42 19.24 14.09
N TYR A 260 27.31 19.26 15.41
CA TYR A 260 28.46 19.20 16.32
C TYR A 260 28.09 18.56 17.66
N SER A 261 29.07 17.96 18.34
CA SER A 261 28.91 17.41 19.69
C SER A 261 30.22 17.55 20.47
N ILE A 262 30.19 18.25 21.60
CA ILE A 262 31.38 18.57 22.41
C ILE A 262 31.11 18.18 23.85
N ALA A 263 31.93 17.28 24.40
CA ALA A 263 31.87 16.89 25.80
C ALA A 263 32.33 18.04 26.70
N LEU A 264 31.56 18.36 27.72
CA LEU A 264 31.82 19.43 28.68
C LEU A 264 31.51 18.95 30.10
N ALA A 265 32.21 19.52 31.08
CA ALA A 265 31.83 19.38 32.48
C ALA A 265 30.59 20.23 32.79
N ASP A 266 30.01 20.03 33.97
CA ASP A 266 28.95 20.92 34.47
C ASP A 266 29.48 22.35 34.63
N GLY A 267 28.71 23.31 34.13
CA GLY A 267 29.15 24.70 34.08
C GLY A 267 28.31 25.57 33.15
N THR A 268 28.58 26.87 33.19
CA THR A 268 27.99 27.85 32.28
C THR A 268 29.03 28.26 31.25
N TYR A 269 28.61 28.21 29.98
CA TYR A 269 29.48 28.40 28.83
C TYR A 269 28.87 29.39 27.84
N THR A 270 29.74 29.97 27.00
CA THR A 270 29.36 30.70 25.79
C THR A 270 29.94 29.95 24.60
N ALA A 271 29.10 29.47 23.69
CA ALA A 271 29.52 28.99 22.38
C ALA A 271 29.57 30.17 21.40
N ARG A 272 30.64 30.24 20.62
CA ARG A 272 30.84 31.20 19.54
C ARG A 272 30.94 30.46 18.21
N PHE A 273 30.11 30.86 17.26
CA PHE A 273 30.00 30.25 15.94
C PHE A 273 30.45 31.24 14.87
N SER A 274 31.30 30.78 13.95
CA SER A 274 31.82 31.60 12.84
C SER A 274 32.24 30.72 11.67
N GLY A 275 32.10 31.19 10.43
CA GLY A 275 32.49 30.45 9.23
C GLY A 275 31.74 30.94 8.01
N ASP A 276 31.93 30.25 6.89
CA ASP A 276 31.15 30.49 5.68
C ASP A 276 29.67 30.18 5.94
N GLY A 277 28.77 31.03 5.45
CA GLY A 277 27.33 30.93 5.73
C GLY A 277 26.92 31.37 7.14
N ILE A 278 27.80 32.00 7.92
CA ILE A 278 27.42 32.65 9.18
C ILE A 278 27.73 34.15 9.07
N ASN A 279 26.72 35.00 9.15
CA ASN A 279 26.95 36.45 9.10
C ASN A 279 27.64 36.97 10.37
N GLY A 280 28.96 37.10 10.30
CA GLY A 280 29.80 37.60 11.39
C GLY A 280 30.10 36.53 12.43
N THR A 281 29.54 36.70 13.63
CA THR A 281 29.78 35.78 14.75
C THR A 281 28.54 35.70 15.61
N ILE A 282 28.05 34.48 15.83
CA ILE A 282 26.88 34.22 16.67
C ILE A 282 27.37 33.68 18.02
N GLU A 283 26.83 34.23 19.12
CA GLU A 283 27.12 33.74 20.46
C GLU A 283 25.86 33.18 21.13
N LYS A 284 25.97 31.98 21.71
CA LYS A 284 24.90 31.33 22.48
C LYS A 284 25.41 31.00 23.87
N ARG A 285 24.71 31.46 24.90
CA ARG A 285 24.98 31.06 26.29
C ARG A 285 24.14 29.86 26.67
N PHE A 286 24.75 28.93 27.39
CA PHE A 286 24.07 27.72 27.86
C PHE A 286 24.72 27.20 29.14
N THR A 287 23.99 26.32 29.83
CA THR A 287 24.45 25.65 31.05
C THR A 287 24.33 24.15 30.86
N ILE A 288 25.38 23.44 31.28
CA ILE A 288 25.40 21.98 31.43
C ILE A 288 25.24 21.69 32.93
N SER A 289 24.28 20.84 33.28
CA SER A 289 23.95 20.49 34.67
C SER A 289 23.50 19.03 34.75
N GLY A 290 24.44 18.10 34.60
CA GLY A 290 24.18 16.66 34.68
C GLY A 290 23.40 16.08 33.49
N LYS A 291 23.16 16.88 32.45
CA LYS A 291 22.42 16.50 31.24
C LYS A 291 23.01 17.17 30.02
N ASN A 292 22.85 16.54 28.87
CA ASN A 292 23.15 17.12 27.58
C ASN A 292 22.31 18.36 27.30
N ARG A 293 22.87 19.26 26.48
CA ARG A 293 22.20 20.47 26.03
C ARG A 293 22.26 20.60 24.52
N LYS A 294 21.09 20.74 23.89
CA LYS A 294 20.98 21.10 22.47
C LYS A 294 21.07 22.61 22.29
N VAL A 295 21.91 23.08 21.38
CA VAL A 295 22.12 24.49 21.04
C VAL A 295 22.27 24.61 19.53
N ASP A 296 21.18 24.98 18.86
CA ASP A 296 21.21 25.15 17.40
C ASP A 296 21.48 26.61 17.01
N VAL A 297 21.97 26.77 15.78
CA VAL A 297 22.25 28.08 15.18
C VAL A 297 21.64 28.09 13.78
N LEU A 298 20.71 29.02 13.57
CA LEU A 298 20.10 29.33 12.28
C LEU A 298 20.76 30.58 11.68
N ASP A 299 21.00 30.65 10.36
CA ASP A 299 21.69 31.79 9.72
C ASP A 299 20.88 33.10 9.66
N ALA A 300 21.64 34.19 9.63
CA ALA A 300 21.36 35.59 9.87
C ALA A 300 20.58 36.34 8.76
N ASN A 301 19.92 35.63 7.85
CA ASN A 301 18.88 36.20 6.98
C ASN A 301 17.47 35.80 7.44
N ALA A 302 17.34 35.17 8.61
CA ALA A 302 16.06 34.90 9.25
C ALA A 302 15.23 36.19 9.30
N GLY A 303 14.33 36.33 8.33
CA GLY A 303 13.20 37.23 8.42
C GLY A 303 12.35 36.82 9.62
N GLU A 304 11.27 37.56 9.86
CA GLU A 304 10.31 37.17 10.89
C GLU A 304 9.90 35.70 10.72
N GLU A 305 9.73 35.04 11.87
CA GLU A 305 9.18 33.68 11.93
C GLU A 305 7.95 33.61 11.04
N PRO A 306 7.89 32.60 10.15
CA PRO A 306 6.74 32.45 9.29
C PRO A 306 5.47 32.43 10.14
N PRO A 307 4.41 33.13 9.71
CA PRO A 307 3.17 33.13 10.46
C PRO A 307 2.72 31.68 10.63
N ALA A 308 2.41 31.32 11.87
CA ALA A 308 1.72 30.07 12.08
C ALA A 308 0.31 30.19 11.49
N PRO A 309 -0.23 29.11 10.91
CA PRO A 309 -1.64 29.07 10.58
C PRO A 309 -2.49 29.36 11.82
N PRO A 310 -3.72 29.86 11.65
CA PRO A 310 -4.66 30.00 12.76
C PRO A 310 -4.83 28.66 13.49
N VAL A 311 -4.67 28.67 14.81
CA VAL A 311 -4.99 27.50 15.65
C VAL A 311 -6.50 27.30 15.64
N GLY A 312 -6.92 26.05 15.38
CA GLY A 312 -8.30 25.60 15.45
C GLY A 312 -8.91 25.69 16.85
N THR A 313 -10.16 25.27 16.93
CA THR A 313 -10.99 25.17 18.12
C THR A 313 -11.05 23.71 18.60
N ASP A 314 -11.75 23.43 19.69
CA ASP A 314 -11.98 22.03 20.14
C ASP A 314 -13.17 21.40 19.38
N GLY A 315 -13.32 21.72 18.09
CA GLY A 315 -14.34 21.20 17.18
C GLY A 315 -13.72 20.83 15.84
N ASN A 316 -14.53 20.54 14.82
CA ASN A 316 -14.02 20.22 13.49
C ASN A 316 -13.65 21.51 12.75
N ASP A 317 -12.38 21.69 12.47
CA ASP A 317 -11.83 22.88 11.85
C ASP A 317 -11.25 22.61 10.45
N VAL A 318 -11.17 23.68 9.64
CA VAL A 318 -10.51 23.67 8.34
C VAL A 318 -9.38 24.68 8.38
N ILE A 319 -8.15 24.21 8.23
CA ILE A 319 -6.94 25.01 8.35
C ILE A 319 -6.23 25.01 7.01
N HIS A 320 -5.96 26.21 6.49
CA HIS A 320 -5.30 26.38 5.21
C HIS A 320 -3.78 26.50 5.39
N PHE A 321 -3.04 25.86 4.48
CA PHE A 321 -1.59 25.85 4.42
C PHE A 321 -1.07 26.53 3.15
N SER A 322 -0.02 27.31 3.28
CA SER A 322 0.79 27.82 2.17
C SER A 322 2.28 27.59 2.44
N ASN A 323 3.09 27.53 1.37
CA ASN A 323 4.55 27.46 1.51
C ASN A 323 5.06 28.60 2.41
N GLY A 324 5.81 28.23 3.46
CA GLY A 324 6.30 29.17 4.46
C GLY A 324 5.31 29.48 5.57
N ASP A 325 4.29 28.66 5.80
CA ASP A 325 3.54 28.65 7.07
C ASP A 325 4.27 27.78 8.11
N GLY A 326 4.36 28.24 9.35
CA GLY A 326 5.07 27.53 10.43
C GLY A 326 4.17 26.59 11.24
N PHE A 327 4.41 25.28 11.18
CA PHE A 327 3.72 24.26 12.00
C PHE A 327 4.46 23.92 13.30
N TRP A 328 5.60 24.57 13.54
CA TRP A 328 6.51 24.19 14.62
C TRP A 328 6.66 25.33 15.62
N GLU A 329 6.70 24.99 16.91
CA GLU A 329 7.05 25.92 17.98
C GLU A 329 8.16 25.30 18.83
N ASN A 330 9.33 25.94 18.87
CA ASN A 330 10.49 25.46 19.62
C ASN A 330 10.90 24.00 19.29
N GLY A 331 10.79 23.60 18.02
CA GLY A 331 11.15 22.26 17.56
C GLY A 331 10.13 21.16 17.90
N VAL A 332 8.91 21.54 18.33
CA VAL A 332 7.79 20.62 18.56
C VAL A 332 6.65 20.99 17.62
N ALA A 333 5.97 19.98 17.05
CA ALA A 333 4.80 20.20 16.21
C ALA A 333 3.73 20.91 17.03
N ARG A 334 3.21 22.01 16.51
CA ARG A 334 2.02 22.66 17.08
C ARG A 334 0.85 21.74 16.76
N ASN A 335 0.13 21.30 17.79
CA ASN A 335 -1.20 20.74 17.56
C ASN A 335 -2.13 21.91 17.21
N ILE A 336 -2.26 22.19 15.91
CA ILE A 336 -3.02 23.33 15.39
C ILE A 336 -4.49 22.93 15.20
N GLY A 337 -4.79 21.67 14.84
CA GLY A 337 -6.17 21.17 14.74
C GLY A 337 -6.91 21.16 16.08
N ARG A 338 -6.20 20.75 17.15
CA ARG A 338 -6.70 20.50 18.51
C ARG A 338 -7.54 19.22 18.61
N ALA A 339 -8.78 19.32 19.06
CA ALA A 339 -9.63 18.18 19.36
C ALA A 339 -10.83 18.27 18.43
N GLY A 340 -11.06 17.24 17.64
CA GLY A 340 -12.04 17.30 16.57
C GLY A 340 -11.68 16.30 15.49
N ILE A 341 -12.39 16.38 14.36
CA ILE A 341 -11.93 15.82 13.09
C ILE A 341 -11.56 17.02 12.23
N ASP A 342 -10.26 17.27 12.10
CA ASP A 342 -9.74 18.50 11.51
C ASP A 342 -9.18 18.27 10.12
N THR A 343 -9.33 19.27 9.25
CA THR A 343 -8.89 19.22 7.86
C THR A 343 -7.77 20.22 7.59
N LEU A 344 -6.65 19.73 7.08
CA LEU A 344 -5.61 20.56 6.47
C LEU A 344 -5.87 20.70 4.97
N VAL A 345 -5.91 21.93 4.47
CA VAL A 345 -6.10 22.24 3.04
C VAL A 345 -4.88 23.00 2.51
N VAL A 346 -4.18 22.42 1.54
CA VAL A 346 -3.04 23.06 0.87
C VAL A 346 -3.55 24.06 -0.16
N ASN A 347 -3.04 25.30 -0.09
CA ASN A 347 -3.37 26.33 -1.06
C ASN A 347 -2.58 26.12 -2.35
N GLU A 348 -3.18 26.54 -3.47
CA GLU A 348 -2.56 26.47 -4.79
C GLU A 348 -1.12 27.02 -4.85
N GLY A 349 -0.25 26.29 -5.54
CA GLY A 349 1.19 26.59 -5.63
C GLY A 349 2.01 26.18 -4.41
N SER A 350 1.40 25.54 -3.40
CA SER A 350 2.09 25.01 -2.22
C SER A 350 2.26 23.50 -2.29
N VAL A 351 3.20 22.97 -1.49
CA VAL A 351 3.45 21.53 -1.33
C VAL A 351 3.55 21.22 0.16
N PHE A 352 2.79 20.24 0.63
CA PHE A 352 2.84 19.80 2.02
C PHE A 352 3.57 18.46 2.16
N LYS A 353 4.50 18.40 3.12
CA LYS A 353 5.28 17.21 3.43
C LYS A 353 5.22 16.92 4.92
N THR A 354 4.75 15.74 5.28
CA THR A 354 4.78 15.25 6.66
C THR A 354 4.96 13.75 6.74
N SER A 355 5.65 13.32 7.80
CA SER A 355 5.73 11.92 8.23
C SER A 355 4.68 11.56 9.30
N GLY A 356 3.92 12.55 9.79
CA GLY A 356 2.83 12.35 10.73
C GLY A 356 1.82 13.50 10.71
N LEU A 357 0.65 13.24 10.14
CA LEU A 357 -0.43 14.22 10.00
C LEU A 357 -1.11 14.52 11.36
N SER A 358 -1.32 13.51 12.20
CA SER A 358 -1.93 13.69 13.52
C SER A 358 -1.02 14.38 14.53
N TRP A 359 0.28 14.53 14.27
CA TRP A 359 1.13 15.39 15.11
C TRP A 359 0.65 16.84 15.13
N TYR A 360 0.03 17.28 14.02
CA TYR A 360 -0.56 18.61 13.91
C TYR A 360 -2.05 18.65 14.30
N GLY A 361 -2.60 17.49 14.70
CA GLY A 361 -4.01 17.32 15.04
C GLY A 361 -4.93 17.25 13.83
N PHE A 362 -4.50 16.67 12.71
CA PHE A 362 -5.37 16.49 11.55
C PHE A 362 -5.61 15.00 11.26
N GLU A 363 -6.84 14.71 10.86
CA GLU A 363 -7.30 13.41 10.36
C GLU A 363 -7.62 13.50 8.86
N ARG A 364 -7.79 14.71 8.34
CA ARG A 364 -8.13 14.95 6.93
C ARG A 364 -7.09 15.84 6.27
N PHE A 365 -6.69 15.48 5.06
CA PHE A 365 -5.77 16.23 4.22
C PHE A 365 -6.37 16.43 2.82
N ILE A 366 -6.25 17.65 2.30
CA ILE A 366 -6.61 18.01 0.94
C ILE A 366 -5.45 18.80 0.33
N GLY A 367 -4.76 18.20 -0.63
CA GLY A 367 -3.64 18.76 -1.39
C GLY A 367 -4.08 19.78 -2.44
N ALA A 368 -3.11 20.29 -3.20
CA ALA A 368 -3.34 21.22 -4.30
C ALA A 368 -2.86 20.61 -5.62
N SER A 369 -2.24 21.40 -6.51
CA SER A 369 -1.60 20.88 -7.73
C SER A 369 -0.12 20.46 -7.53
N GLY A 370 0.36 20.44 -6.29
CA GLY A 370 1.76 20.18 -5.92
C GLY A 370 2.00 18.69 -5.65
N ASN A 371 3.27 18.25 -5.65
CA ASN A 371 3.59 16.86 -5.28
C ASN A 371 3.71 16.73 -3.77
N ASP A 372 2.62 16.37 -3.11
CA ASP A 372 2.50 16.27 -1.66
C ASP A 372 3.02 14.92 -1.14
N HIS A 373 3.56 14.90 0.08
CA HIS A 373 3.97 13.67 0.78
C HIS A 373 3.32 13.65 2.15
N VAL A 374 2.27 12.85 2.32
CA VAL A 374 1.45 12.85 3.53
C VAL A 374 1.35 11.44 4.09
N ARG A 375 1.62 11.35 5.39
CA ARG A 375 1.58 10.10 6.13
C ARG A 375 0.79 10.26 7.44
N GLY A 376 -0.21 9.41 7.64
CA GLY A 376 -0.81 9.14 8.94
C GLY A 376 0.17 8.41 9.87
N ASN A 377 0.03 8.59 11.18
CA ASN A 377 1.04 8.12 12.15
C ASN A 377 0.46 7.46 13.41
N LEU A 378 -0.83 7.15 13.41
CA LEU A 378 -1.51 6.50 14.53
C LEU A 378 -2.27 5.30 13.98
N ASP A 379 -2.15 4.15 14.65
CA ASP A 379 -2.76 2.88 14.19
C ASP A 379 -4.28 2.79 14.41
N THR A 380 -4.93 3.86 14.87
CA THR A 380 -6.35 3.84 15.29
C THR A 380 -7.15 5.02 14.72
N VAL A 381 -6.58 5.77 13.79
CA VAL A 381 -7.18 6.98 13.25
C VAL A 381 -7.53 6.71 11.80
N ASP A 382 -8.80 6.92 11.46
CA ASP A 382 -9.28 6.82 10.09
C ASP A 382 -8.96 8.14 9.37
N TYR A 383 -8.00 8.11 8.44
CA TYR A 383 -7.57 9.26 7.68
C TYR A 383 -8.37 9.42 6.38
N TYR A 384 -8.64 10.67 6.02
CA TYR A 384 -9.07 11.04 4.66
C TYR A 384 -7.95 11.81 3.98
N LEU A 385 -7.27 11.21 3.01
CA LEU A 385 -6.11 11.80 2.33
C LEU A 385 -6.45 12.02 0.85
N GLN A 386 -6.53 13.28 0.42
CA GLN A 386 -6.79 13.64 -0.97
C GLN A 386 -5.63 14.48 -1.52
N GLY A 387 -4.92 13.99 -2.54
CA GLY A 387 -3.76 14.68 -3.16
C GLY A 387 -4.16 15.78 -4.15
N ASN A 388 -5.26 15.57 -4.88
CA ASN A 388 -5.77 16.40 -5.98
C ASN A 388 -4.92 16.33 -7.24
N GLY A 389 -3.88 17.14 -7.40
CA GLY A 389 -3.08 17.14 -8.61
C GLY A 389 -1.60 17.12 -8.28
N GLY A 390 -0.81 16.36 -9.04
CA GLY A 390 0.60 16.21 -8.72
C GLY A 390 1.00 14.75 -8.82
N ASN A 391 2.18 14.42 -8.34
CA ASN A 391 2.54 13.02 -8.08
C ASN A 391 2.69 12.89 -6.57
N ASP A 392 1.59 12.53 -5.94
CA ASP A 392 1.45 12.54 -4.50
C ASP A 392 1.87 11.20 -3.89
N THR A 393 2.30 11.25 -2.64
CA THR A 393 2.51 10.07 -1.81
C THR A 393 1.59 10.16 -0.60
N LEU A 394 0.59 9.28 -0.54
CA LEU A 394 -0.41 9.26 0.52
C LEU A 394 -0.33 7.92 1.28
N ILE A 395 -0.17 7.97 2.60
CA ILE A 395 -0.02 6.78 3.43
C ILE A 395 -0.97 6.90 4.62
N GLY A 396 -1.95 6.00 4.76
CA GLY A 396 -2.93 6.01 5.85
C GLY A 396 -2.37 5.53 7.19
N ALA A 397 -1.54 4.48 7.15
CA ALA A 397 -0.90 3.80 8.27
C ALA A 397 -1.80 2.78 8.96
N GLY A 398 -2.72 3.18 9.83
CA GLY A 398 -3.69 2.23 10.37
C GLY A 398 -4.94 2.91 10.89
N GLY A 399 -6.05 2.19 10.92
CA GLY A 399 -7.39 2.80 10.85
C GLY A 399 -8.04 2.42 9.53
N ASP A 400 -9.32 2.73 9.36
CA ASP A 400 -10.05 2.48 8.12
C ASP A 400 -9.94 3.75 7.23
N ASP A 401 -8.89 3.80 6.39
CA ASP A 401 -8.46 5.01 5.69
C ASP A 401 -9.13 5.19 4.31
N THR A 402 -9.27 6.43 3.85
CA THR A 402 -9.67 6.77 2.47
C THR A 402 -8.56 7.56 1.78
N LEU A 403 -8.00 7.01 0.70
CA LEU A 403 -6.91 7.61 -0.07
C LEU A 403 -7.35 7.93 -1.49
N ILE A 404 -7.16 9.18 -1.91
CA ILE A 404 -7.54 9.71 -3.23
C ILE A 404 -6.35 10.48 -3.81
N GLY A 405 -5.62 9.89 -4.75
CA GLY A 405 -4.50 10.55 -5.42
C GLY A 405 -4.97 11.74 -6.26
N GLY A 406 -5.94 11.50 -7.13
CA GLY A 406 -6.45 12.46 -8.10
C GLY A 406 -5.66 12.40 -9.42
N THR A 407 -5.31 13.56 -9.97
CA THR A 407 -4.60 13.61 -11.25
C THR A 407 -3.09 13.50 -11.07
N GLY A 408 -2.48 12.62 -11.84
CA GLY A 408 -1.04 12.51 -11.99
C GLY A 408 -0.61 11.08 -11.74
N ARG A 409 0.54 10.87 -11.11
CA ARG A 409 1.07 9.53 -10.85
C ARG A 409 1.32 9.39 -9.36
N ASP A 410 0.31 8.91 -8.67
CA ASP A 410 0.30 8.89 -7.23
C ASP A 410 0.76 7.53 -6.68
N THR A 411 1.30 7.56 -5.47
CA THR A 411 1.65 6.38 -4.69
C THR A 411 0.82 6.37 -3.43
N MET A 412 -0.02 5.36 -3.27
CA MET A 412 -0.93 5.22 -2.14
C MET A 412 -0.64 3.94 -1.38
N LEU A 413 -0.79 3.96 -0.06
CA LEU A 413 -0.72 2.80 0.83
C LEU A 413 -1.74 3.00 1.96
N GLY A 414 -2.75 2.13 2.05
CA GLY A 414 -3.74 2.14 3.12
C GLY A 414 -3.08 1.82 4.46
N GLY A 415 -2.71 0.55 4.65
CA GLY A 415 -1.96 0.12 5.82
C GLY A 415 -2.67 -0.99 6.55
N ALA A 416 -3.16 -0.75 7.75
CA ALA A 416 -3.89 -1.73 8.55
C ALA A 416 -5.27 -1.22 8.93
N GLY A 417 -6.31 -1.99 8.67
CA GLY A 417 -7.70 -1.53 8.74
C GLY A 417 -8.37 -1.80 7.40
N ASN A 418 -9.63 -1.42 7.26
CA ASN A 418 -10.38 -1.62 6.02
C ASN A 418 -10.33 -0.33 5.20
N ASP A 419 -9.36 -0.27 4.30
CA ASP A 419 -9.04 0.93 3.56
C ASP A 419 -9.84 1.02 2.25
N THR A 420 -10.10 2.24 1.80
CA THR A 420 -10.64 2.55 0.48
C THR A 420 -9.62 3.36 -0.30
N VAL A 421 -9.08 2.78 -1.36
CA VAL A 421 -8.10 3.44 -2.23
C VAL A 421 -8.73 3.73 -3.58
N HIS A 422 -8.80 5.02 -3.93
CA HIS A 422 -9.26 5.47 -5.23
C HIS A 422 -8.10 5.43 -6.23
N TYR A 423 -8.28 4.69 -7.32
CA TYR A 423 -7.29 4.53 -8.36
C TYR A 423 -7.59 5.42 -9.56
N GLY A 424 -6.67 6.36 -9.79
CA GLY A 424 -6.58 7.20 -10.97
C GLY A 424 -5.76 6.58 -12.10
N ALA A 425 -5.96 7.08 -13.31
CA ALA A 425 -5.21 6.63 -14.48
C ALA A 425 -3.74 7.09 -14.40
N GLY A 426 -2.86 6.20 -13.98
CA GLY A 426 -1.42 6.48 -13.89
C GLY A 426 -0.79 6.00 -12.58
N ASP A 427 -1.60 5.77 -11.55
CA ASP A 427 -1.15 5.46 -10.21
C ASP A 427 -0.28 4.21 -10.12
N VAL A 428 0.64 4.25 -9.15
CA VAL A 428 1.74 3.30 -9.03
C VAL A 428 1.34 2.14 -8.13
N PHE A 429 0.73 1.12 -8.73
CA PHE A 429 0.38 -0.12 -8.02
C PHE A 429 1.38 -1.24 -8.31
N TRP A 430 2.27 -1.06 -9.27
CA TRP A 430 3.28 -2.02 -9.69
C TRP A 430 4.66 -1.38 -9.73
N LYS A 431 5.66 -2.18 -9.36
CA LYS A 431 7.05 -1.75 -9.39
C LYS A 431 7.95 -2.92 -9.75
N ASN A 432 8.79 -2.73 -10.77
CA ASN A 432 9.75 -3.74 -11.24
C ASN A 432 9.13 -5.12 -11.52
N GLY A 433 7.92 -5.10 -12.11
CA GLY A 433 7.18 -6.32 -12.47
C GLY A 433 6.51 -7.04 -11.30
N ARG A 434 6.45 -6.43 -10.12
CA ARG A 434 5.74 -6.96 -8.94
C ARG A 434 4.66 -5.97 -8.49
N ALA A 435 3.53 -6.48 -8.04
CA ALA A 435 2.52 -5.71 -7.35
C ALA A 435 3.06 -5.13 -6.04
N ILE A 436 2.65 -3.91 -5.72
CA ILE A 436 2.78 -3.30 -4.40
C ILE A 436 1.51 -3.69 -3.63
N ASP A 437 1.69 -4.08 -2.38
CA ASP A 437 0.59 -4.31 -1.44
C ASP A 437 0.07 -2.95 -0.99
N VAL A 438 -0.99 -2.47 -1.64
CA VAL A 438 -1.51 -1.11 -1.51
C VAL A 438 -2.56 -1.01 -0.41
N GLY A 439 -3.54 -1.91 -0.36
CA GLY A 439 -4.53 -1.91 0.72
C GLY A 439 -3.90 -2.32 2.05
N GLY A 440 -3.20 -3.46 2.07
CA GLY A 440 -2.47 -3.92 3.24
C GLY A 440 -3.26 -4.95 4.03
N ALA A 441 -3.46 -4.70 5.33
CA ALA A 441 -4.06 -5.66 6.25
C ALA A 441 -5.48 -5.27 6.63
N GLY A 442 -6.46 -5.94 6.05
CA GLY A 442 -7.87 -5.77 6.39
C GLY A 442 -8.75 -6.30 5.28
N MET A 443 -9.96 -5.75 5.16
CA MET A 443 -10.86 -5.97 4.03
C MET A 443 -10.91 -4.71 3.18
N ASP A 444 -9.99 -4.61 2.23
CA ASP A 444 -9.69 -3.38 1.52
C ASP A 444 -10.45 -3.26 0.20
N THR A 445 -10.75 -2.02 -0.18
CA THR A 445 -11.51 -1.66 -1.38
C THR A 445 -10.68 -0.87 -2.37
N LEU A 446 -10.55 -1.40 -3.58
CA LEU A 446 -10.07 -0.65 -4.74
C LEU A 446 -11.25 -0.04 -5.48
N GLN A 447 -11.31 1.28 -5.56
CA GLN A 447 -12.35 2.00 -6.30
C GLN A 447 -11.73 2.76 -7.47
N LEU A 448 -12.21 2.55 -8.69
CA LEU A 448 -11.69 3.28 -9.84
C LEU A 448 -12.29 4.68 -9.93
N GLU A 449 -11.47 5.66 -10.26
CA GLU A 449 -11.93 7.00 -10.63
C GLU A 449 -12.52 7.02 -12.05
N ASP A 450 -13.33 8.05 -12.34
CA ASP A 450 -13.96 8.21 -13.64
C ASP A 450 -12.93 8.21 -14.79
N GLY A 451 -13.12 7.29 -15.74
CA GLY A 451 -12.25 7.16 -16.91
C GLY A 451 -11.00 6.30 -16.69
N ALA A 452 -10.73 5.83 -15.48
CA ALA A 452 -9.72 4.82 -15.22
C ALA A 452 -10.19 3.43 -15.71
N THR A 453 -9.23 2.55 -15.98
CA THR A 453 -9.48 1.11 -16.17
C THR A 453 -8.43 0.32 -15.41
N PHE A 454 -8.79 -0.84 -14.87
CA PHE A 454 -7.88 -1.70 -14.14
C PHE A 454 -7.82 -3.12 -14.71
N ARG A 455 -6.61 -3.67 -14.77
CA ARG A 455 -6.35 -5.01 -15.29
C ARG A 455 -5.40 -5.75 -14.37
N THR A 456 -5.87 -6.84 -13.79
CA THR A 456 -5.07 -7.71 -12.92
C THR A 456 -5.40 -9.19 -13.13
N ASN A 457 -4.41 -10.04 -12.85
CA ASN A 457 -4.58 -11.50 -12.75
C ASN A 457 -4.61 -12.00 -11.29
N GLY A 458 -4.56 -11.08 -10.33
CA GLY A 458 -4.63 -11.37 -8.90
C GLY A 458 -4.84 -10.08 -8.11
N LEU A 459 -6.04 -9.88 -7.57
CA LEU A 459 -6.43 -8.67 -6.85
C LEU A 459 -5.77 -8.61 -5.45
N SER A 460 -5.70 -9.73 -4.72
CA SER A 460 -5.07 -9.77 -3.38
C SER A 460 -3.54 -9.57 -3.42
N TRP A 461 -2.90 -9.62 -4.60
CA TRP A 461 -1.49 -9.20 -4.71
C TRP A 461 -1.27 -7.72 -4.43
N TYR A 462 -2.33 -6.91 -4.56
CA TYR A 462 -2.34 -5.49 -4.22
C TYR A 462 -3.00 -5.22 -2.86
N GLY A 463 -3.35 -6.29 -2.12
CA GLY A 463 -4.04 -6.20 -0.83
C GLY A 463 -5.46 -5.67 -0.98
N PHE A 464 -6.25 -6.19 -1.93
CA PHE A 464 -7.66 -5.83 -2.05
C PHE A 464 -8.55 -7.06 -2.19
N GLU A 465 -9.68 -7.03 -1.51
CA GLU A 465 -10.74 -8.05 -1.51
C GLU A 465 -12.01 -7.51 -2.17
N ARG A 466 -12.16 -6.19 -2.25
CA ARG A 466 -13.27 -5.52 -2.92
C ARG A 466 -12.80 -4.69 -4.08
N PHE A 467 -13.58 -4.74 -5.17
CA PHE A 467 -13.33 -3.93 -6.36
C PHE A 467 -14.62 -3.24 -6.80
N VAL A 468 -14.49 -1.94 -7.08
CA VAL A 468 -15.55 -1.12 -7.67
C VAL A 468 -15.01 -0.42 -8.90
N GLY A 469 -15.43 -0.88 -10.08
CA GLY A 469 -15.08 -0.29 -11.37
C GLY A 469 -15.81 1.02 -11.66
N ALA A 470 -15.35 1.70 -12.71
CA ALA A 470 -15.91 2.95 -13.21
C ALA A 470 -16.70 2.71 -14.51
N GLY A 471 -16.67 3.62 -15.47
CA GLY A 471 -17.33 3.44 -16.78
C GLY A 471 -16.48 2.74 -17.86
N GLY A 472 -15.30 2.22 -17.49
CA GLY A 472 -14.33 1.63 -18.41
C GLY A 472 -14.40 0.10 -18.44
N SER A 473 -13.85 -0.54 -19.47
CA SER A 473 -13.80 -2.01 -19.54
C SER A 473 -12.62 -2.57 -18.74
N ASP A 474 -12.93 -3.26 -17.66
CA ASP A 474 -12.00 -3.78 -16.66
C ASP A 474 -11.78 -5.29 -16.79
N SER A 475 -10.64 -5.78 -16.28
CA SER A 475 -10.32 -7.21 -16.27
C SER A 475 -9.74 -7.57 -14.91
N ILE A 476 -10.58 -8.12 -14.05
CA ILE A 476 -10.28 -8.41 -12.65
C ILE A 476 -10.33 -9.90 -12.42
N ARG A 477 -9.33 -10.40 -11.71
CA ARG A 477 -9.26 -11.80 -11.28
C ARG A 477 -8.80 -11.83 -9.83
N GLY A 478 -9.60 -12.44 -8.97
CA GLY A 478 -9.22 -12.84 -7.63
C GLY A 478 -8.18 -13.96 -7.63
N ASN A 479 -7.62 -14.23 -6.47
CA ASN A 479 -6.59 -15.24 -6.28
C ASN A 479 -7.22 -16.57 -5.86
N ASN A 480 -6.48 -17.67 -6.06
CA ASN A 480 -6.91 -18.98 -5.55
C ASN A 480 -6.35 -19.21 -4.13
N ASP A 481 -6.62 -18.27 -3.23
CA ASP A 481 -6.20 -18.24 -1.82
C ASP A 481 -7.36 -18.46 -0.84
N GLY A 482 -8.60 -18.60 -1.35
CA GLY A 482 -9.80 -18.85 -0.55
C GLY A 482 -10.37 -17.58 0.09
N VAL A 483 -10.06 -16.42 -0.47
CA VAL A 483 -10.63 -15.12 -0.11
C VAL A 483 -11.99 -14.95 -0.77
N ASP A 484 -12.96 -14.45 -0.02
CA ASP A 484 -14.30 -14.13 -0.53
C ASP A 484 -14.30 -12.72 -1.16
N TYR A 485 -14.24 -12.63 -2.49
CA TYR A 485 -14.16 -11.37 -3.22
C TYR A 485 -15.53 -10.72 -3.45
N VAL A 486 -15.58 -9.40 -3.41
CA VAL A 486 -16.74 -8.61 -3.86
C VAL A 486 -16.34 -7.75 -5.05
N LEU A 487 -16.76 -8.16 -6.25
CA LEU A 487 -16.36 -7.54 -7.51
C LEU A 487 -17.55 -6.87 -8.18
N ASN A 488 -17.49 -5.54 -8.34
CA ASN A 488 -18.44 -4.76 -9.11
C ASN A 488 -17.73 -4.12 -10.31
N GLY A 489 -18.10 -4.49 -11.53
CA GLY A 489 -17.50 -3.99 -12.78
C GLY A 489 -17.82 -2.52 -13.08
N GLY A 490 -18.97 -2.04 -12.59
CA GLY A 490 -19.43 -0.69 -12.89
C GLY A 490 -20.13 -0.63 -14.25
N GLY A 491 -19.69 0.27 -15.13
CA GLY A 491 -20.13 0.29 -16.51
C GLY A 491 -18.98 -0.08 -17.43
N GLY A 492 -19.23 -0.75 -18.54
CA GLY A 492 -18.13 -1.22 -19.37
C GLY A 492 -18.47 -2.51 -20.07
N ASN A 493 -17.45 -3.28 -20.42
CA ASN A 493 -17.61 -4.67 -20.80
C ASN A 493 -16.54 -5.42 -20.01
N ASP A 494 -16.91 -5.82 -18.81
CA ASP A 494 -15.97 -6.21 -17.78
C ASP A 494 -15.75 -7.71 -17.80
N THR A 495 -14.56 -8.12 -17.38
CA THR A 495 -14.25 -9.52 -17.10
C THR A 495 -13.94 -9.65 -15.62
N LEU A 496 -14.83 -10.28 -14.87
CA LEU A 496 -14.68 -10.50 -13.43
C LEU A 496 -14.56 -11.99 -13.14
N ILE A 497 -13.53 -12.38 -12.40
CA ILE A 497 -13.28 -13.76 -12.00
C ILE A 497 -13.02 -13.80 -10.50
N GLY A 498 -13.86 -14.49 -9.72
CA GLY A 498 -13.68 -14.64 -8.26
C GLY A 498 -12.51 -15.55 -7.89
N ALA A 499 -12.39 -16.66 -8.63
CA ALA A 499 -11.38 -17.70 -8.51
C ALA A 499 -11.67 -18.74 -7.42
N GLY A 500 -11.37 -18.47 -6.16
CA GLY A 500 -11.67 -19.43 -5.09
C GLY A 500 -12.01 -18.71 -3.79
N GLY A 501 -13.02 -19.17 -3.07
CA GLY A 501 -13.70 -18.41 -2.02
C GLY A 501 -15.20 -18.35 -2.35
N ASP A 502 -16.02 -17.88 -1.41
CA ASP A 502 -17.45 -17.67 -1.65
C ASP A 502 -17.66 -16.24 -2.20
N ASP A 503 -17.56 -16.09 -3.52
CA ASP A 503 -17.41 -14.79 -4.17
C ASP A 503 -18.77 -14.12 -4.54
N THR A 504 -18.80 -12.79 -4.57
CA THR A 504 -19.93 -12.00 -5.08
C THR A 504 -19.53 -11.17 -6.29
N LEU A 505 -20.10 -11.47 -7.45
CA LEU A 505 -19.74 -10.83 -8.73
C LEU A 505 -20.93 -10.11 -9.37
N ARG A 506 -20.73 -8.85 -9.75
CA ARG A 506 -21.69 -8.04 -10.50
C ARG A 506 -21.00 -7.30 -11.64
N GLY A 507 -21.34 -7.62 -12.88
CA GLY A 507 -20.86 -6.88 -14.05
C GLY A 507 -21.45 -5.47 -14.13
N ALA A 508 -22.73 -5.35 -13.80
CA ALA A 508 -23.55 -4.14 -13.91
C ALA A 508 -23.79 -3.72 -15.37
N ALA A 509 -23.37 -2.52 -15.79
CA ALA A 509 -23.82 -1.97 -17.06
C ALA A 509 -22.91 -2.37 -18.23
N GLY A 510 -23.37 -3.30 -19.04
CA GLY A 510 -22.80 -3.57 -20.36
C GLY A 510 -22.81 -5.04 -20.70
N ARG A 511 -21.83 -5.51 -21.49
CA ARG A 511 -21.70 -6.95 -21.80
C ARG A 511 -20.53 -7.51 -21.04
N ASP A 512 -20.84 -8.10 -19.90
CA ASP A 512 -19.83 -8.58 -18.98
C ASP A 512 -19.60 -10.09 -19.12
N THR A 513 -18.45 -10.53 -18.65
CA THR A 513 -18.07 -11.93 -18.54
C THR A 513 -17.70 -12.20 -17.09
N LEU A 514 -18.51 -13.02 -16.43
CA LEU A 514 -18.40 -13.33 -15.01
C LEU A 514 -18.04 -14.81 -14.84
N PHE A 515 -17.22 -15.12 -13.84
CA PHE A 515 -16.92 -16.48 -13.41
C PHE A 515 -16.69 -16.49 -11.89
N GLY A 516 -17.48 -17.25 -11.13
CA GLY A 516 -17.32 -17.44 -9.69
C GLY A 516 -16.03 -18.20 -9.41
N GLY A 517 -16.03 -19.49 -9.68
CA GLY A 517 -14.84 -20.31 -9.59
C GLY A 517 -15.04 -21.49 -8.66
N GLY A 518 -14.47 -21.46 -7.47
CA GLY A 518 -14.67 -22.52 -6.49
C GLY A 518 -15.08 -21.96 -5.14
N GLY A 519 -16.15 -22.49 -4.58
CA GLY A 519 -16.83 -21.91 -3.41
C GLY A 519 -18.31 -21.76 -3.73
N ASN A 520 -19.08 -21.16 -2.85
CA ASN A 520 -20.50 -20.91 -3.07
C ASN A 520 -20.69 -19.47 -3.54
N ASP A 521 -20.70 -19.28 -4.85
CA ASP A 521 -20.64 -17.96 -5.44
C ASP A 521 -22.04 -17.36 -5.63
N THR A 522 -22.14 -16.03 -5.58
CA THR A 522 -23.32 -15.26 -5.99
C THR A 522 -22.99 -14.39 -7.19
N ILE A 523 -23.61 -14.70 -8.32
CA ILE A 523 -23.37 -14.03 -9.59
C ILE A 523 -24.62 -13.27 -10.02
N PHE A 524 -24.48 -11.96 -10.17
CA PHE A 524 -25.53 -11.07 -10.65
C PHE A 524 -25.52 -11.03 -12.17
N PHE A 525 -26.65 -11.39 -12.79
CA PHE A 525 -26.85 -11.36 -14.24
C PHE A 525 -27.64 -10.12 -14.65
N GLY A 526 -26.99 -9.25 -15.40
CA GLY A 526 -27.54 -8.04 -15.98
C GLY A 526 -27.88 -8.17 -17.47
N THR A 527 -28.51 -7.13 -18.01
CA THR A 527 -28.83 -7.07 -19.44
C THR A 527 -27.57 -6.95 -20.28
N GLY A 528 -27.24 -8.00 -21.04
CA GLY A 528 -26.11 -7.99 -21.95
C GLY A 528 -25.04 -9.00 -21.59
N ASP A 529 -25.03 -9.50 -20.35
CA ASP A 529 -24.04 -10.46 -19.86
C ASP A 529 -23.94 -11.72 -20.71
N HIS A 530 -22.71 -12.20 -20.85
CA HIS A 530 -22.39 -13.26 -21.79
C HIS A 530 -22.08 -14.56 -21.04
N PHE A 531 -23.04 -15.47 -20.89
CA PHE A 531 -22.83 -16.75 -20.21
C PHE A 531 -22.60 -17.92 -21.18
N TRP A 532 -22.49 -17.64 -22.48
CA TRP A 532 -22.26 -18.62 -23.53
C TRP A 532 -20.99 -18.29 -24.32
N GLU A 533 -20.44 -19.26 -25.03
CA GLU A 533 -19.36 -19.06 -26.00
C GLU A 533 -19.57 -20.04 -27.16
N ASN A 534 -19.53 -19.54 -28.40
CA ASN A 534 -19.75 -20.35 -29.61
C ASN A 534 -21.03 -21.21 -29.58
N GLY A 535 -22.10 -20.66 -28.99
CA GLY A 535 -23.40 -21.34 -28.87
C GLY A 535 -23.47 -22.44 -27.80
N ARG A 536 -22.49 -22.51 -26.90
CA ARG A 536 -22.47 -23.43 -25.75
C ARG A 536 -22.45 -22.64 -24.45
N ALA A 537 -23.13 -23.14 -23.42
CA ALA A 537 -23.05 -22.57 -22.08
C ALA A 537 -21.61 -22.64 -21.55
N ARG A 538 -21.18 -21.59 -20.84
CA ARG A 538 -19.95 -21.58 -20.05
C ARG A 538 -20.32 -21.96 -18.62
N ASN A 539 -19.48 -22.74 -17.95
CA ASN A 539 -19.62 -22.95 -16.52
C ASN A 539 -19.19 -21.66 -15.82
N VAL A 540 -20.17 -20.88 -15.34
CA VAL A 540 -20.00 -19.55 -14.76
C VAL A 540 -19.93 -19.62 -13.24
N GLY A 541 -20.79 -20.41 -12.59
CA GLY A 541 -20.73 -20.64 -11.13
C GLY A 541 -19.44 -21.37 -10.75
N GLY A 542 -19.22 -22.55 -11.33
CA GLY A 542 -17.97 -23.30 -11.14
C GLY A 542 -18.17 -24.53 -10.28
N THR A 543 -17.50 -24.62 -9.13
CA THR A 543 -17.64 -25.72 -8.16
C THR A 543 -18.15 -25.22 -6.84
N GLY A 544 -19.21 -25.82 -6.31
CA GLY A 544 -19.80 -25.45 -5.04
C GLY A 544 -21.32 -25.48 -5.19
N THR A 545 -22.02 -24.71 -4.37
CA THR A 545 -23.46 -24.45 -4.54
C THR A 545 -23.64 -22.99 -4.92
N ASP A 546 -23.80 -22.74 -6.22
CA ASP A 546 -23.72 -21.39 -6.77
C ASP A 546 -25.11 -20.80 -6.99
N THR A 547 -25.21 -19.49 -6.77
CA THR A 547 -26.43 -18.70 -6.92
C THR A 547 -26.35 -17.73 -8.09
N LEU A 548 -27.25 -17.91 -9.05
CA LEU A 548 -27.54 -16.90 -10.06
C LEU A 548 -28.63 -15.95 -9.56
N ARG A 549 -28.35 -14.65 -9.58
CA ARG A 549 -29.33 -13.61 -9.25
C ARG A 549 -29.54 -12.67 -10.44
N VAL A 550 -30.77 -12.55 -10.92
CA VAL A 550 -31.10 -11.67 -12.04
C VAL A 550 -31.27 -10.24 -11.53
N GLU A 551 -30.60 -9.29 -12.17
CA GLU A 551 -30.73 -7.87 -11.83
C GLU A 551 -32.08 -7.29 -12.27
N GLU A 552 -32.51 -6.22 -11.59
CA GLU A 552 -33.76 -5.53 -11.91
C GLU A 552 -33.78 -5.06 -13.38
N GLY A 553 -34.90 -5.29 -14.07
CA GLY A 553 -35.04 -4.96 -15.49
C GLY A 553 -34.48 -6.01 -16.47
N SER A 554 -33.87 -7.09 -15.97
CA SER A 554 -33.37 -8.21 -16.77
C SER A 554 -34.31 -9.43 -16.69
N THR A 555 -34.18 -10.34 -17.66
CA THR A 555 -34.82 -11.67 -17.60
C THR A 555 -33.80 -12.74 -17.94
N PHE A 556 -33.91 -13.92 -17.34
CA PHE A 556 -33.05 -15.06 -17.60
C PHE A 556 -33.84 -16.24 -18.17
N LYS A 557 -33.31 -16.85 -19.24
CA LYS A 557 -33.96 -17.95 -19.94
C LYS A 557 -33.00 -19.08 -20.23
N THR A 558 -33.25 -20.25 -19.65
CA THR A 558 -32.45 -21.46 -19.82
C THR A 558 -33.31 -22.72 -19.71
N ASN A 559 -32.90 -23.77 -20.43
CA ASN A 559 -33.41 -25.15 -20.25
C ASN A 559 -32.39 -26.05 -19.53
N GLY A 560 -31.35 -25.48 -18.95
CA GLY A 560 -30.35 -26.21 -18.17
C GLY A 560 -29.51 -25.28 -17.33
N LEU A 561 -29.95 -25.03 -16.10
CA LEU A 561 -29.30 -24.14 -15.15
C LEU A 561 -27.89 -24.63 -14.76
N SER A 562 -27.71 -25.94 -14.52
CA SER A 562 -26.40 -26.50 -14.17
C SER A 562 -25.40 -26.56 -15.34
N TRP A 563 -25.81 -26.30 -16.59
CA TRP A 563 -24.82 -26.06 -17.65
C TRP A 563 -23.99 -24.81 -17.40
N TYR A 564 -24.54 -23.85 -16.66
CA TYR A 564 -23.86 -22.65 -16.20
C TYR A 564 -23.23 -22.82 -14.81
N GLY A 565 -23.36 -24.02 -14.21
CA GLY A 565 -22.87 -24.32 -12.87
C GLY A 565 -23.65 -23.64 -11.76
N PHE A 566 -24.96 -23.49 -11.89
CA PHE A 566 -25.80 -22.96 -10.81
C PHE A 566 -26.77 -24.03 -10.31
N GLU A 567 -26.98 -24.04 -9.00
CA GLU A 567 -27.95 -24.87 -8.28
C GLU A 567 -29.07 -24.00 -7.70
N ARG A 568 -28.81 -22.70 -7.54
CA ARG A 568 -29.75 -21.73 -6.98
C ARG A 568 -30.01 -20.61 -7.98
N PHE A 569 -31.29 -20.24 -8.11
CA PHE A 569 -31.74 -19.17 -8.98
C PHE A 569 -32.66 -18.21 -8.22
N ILE A 570 -32.42 -16.91 -8.41
CA ILE A 570 -33.28 -15.83 -7.90
C ILE A 570 -33.54 -14.88 -9.08
N GLY A 571 -34.76 -14.89 -9.60
CA GLY A 571 -35.22 -14.06 -10.69
C GLY A 571 -35.50 -12.61 -10.30
N SER A 572 -35.90 -11.81 -11.28
CA SER A 572 -36.19 -10.39 -11.11
C SER A 572 -37.71 -10.14 -11.03
N ALA A 573 -38.20 -8.99 -11.49
CA ALA A 573 -39.64 -8.74 -11.68
C ALA A 573 -40.09 -9.03 -13.13
N GLY A 574 -39.21 -9.52 -13.99
CA GLY A 574 -39.51 -9.88 -15.37
C GLY A 574 -39.74 -11.38 -15.53
N GLY A 575 -40.56 -11.77 -16.52
CA GLY A 575 -40.90 -13.18 -16.75
C GLY A 575 -39.70 -14.03 -17.20
N ASP A 576 -39.24 -14.86 -16.26
CA ASP A 576 -38.10 -15.75 -16.36
C ASP A 576 -38.51 -17.15 -16.85
N THR A 577 -37.56 -17.89 -17.42
CA THR A 577 -37.80 -19.28 -17.85
C THR A 577 -36.59 -20.11 -17.48
N VAL A 578 -36.66 -20.82 -16.35
CA VAL A 578 -35.50 -21.51 -15.77
C VAL A 578 -35.85 -22.97 -15.54
N LYS A 579 -35.12 -23.85 -16.24
CA LYS A 579 -35.17 -25.28 -15.98
C LYS A 579 -33.81 -25.84 -15.58
N GLY A 580 -33.82 -26.73 -14.59
CA GLY A 580 -32.72 -27.63 -14.27
C GLY A 580 -32.47 -28.62 -15.41
N ASN A 581 -31.32 -29.30 -15.37
CA ASN A 581 -30.98 -30.34 -16.35
C ASN A 581 -30.34 -31.58 -15.72
N SER A 582 -30.12 -31.59 -14.41
CA SER A 582 -29.64 -32.75 -13.67
C SER A 582 -30.84 -33.52 -13.10
N LYS A 583 -30.64 -34.82 -12.83
CA LYS A 583 -31.61 -35.67 -12.13
C LYS A 583 -31.22 -35.95 -10.68
N ALA A 584 -30.16 -35.30 -10.22
CA ALA A 584 -29.50 -35.57 -8.95
C ALA A 584 -29.14 -34.29 -8.20
N VAL A 585 -29.52 -33.13 -8.73
CA VAL A 585 -29.30 -31.83 -8.08
C VAL A 585 -30.63 -31.42 -7.51
N ASP A 586 -30.62 -30.99 -6.26
CA ASP A 586 -31.78 -30.42 -5.58
C ASP A 586 -31.73 -28.90 -5.79
N TYR A 587 -32.49 -28.40 -6.76
CA TYR A 587 -32.49 -27.00 -7.14
C TYR A 587 -33.32 -26.15 -6.17
N PHE A 588 -32.87 -24.91 -5.97
CA PHE A 588 -33.69 -23.85 -5.38
C PHE A 588 -33.98 -22.80 -6.45
N LEU A 589 -35.21 -22.74 -6.94
CA LEU A 589 -35.62 -21.80 -7.99
C LEU A 589 -36.65 -20.82 -7.45
N ASN A 590 -36.31 -19.54 -7.43
CA ASN A 590 -37.22 -18.45 -7.09
C ASN A 590 -37.41 -17.54 -8.31
N GLY A 591 -38.61 -17.49 -8.87
CA GLY A 591 -38.96 -16.67 -10.04
C GLY A 591 -38.96 -15.17 -9.74
N GLY A 592 -39.42 -14.80 -8.54
CA GLY A 592 -39.41 -13.42 -8.08
C GLY A 592 -40.75 -12.74 -8.39
N GLY A 593 -40.82 -11.95 -9.44
CA GLY A 593 -42.08 -11.41 -9.94
C GLY A 593 -42.11 -11.42 -11.46
N GLY A 594 -43.28 -11.19 -12.03
CA GLY A 594 -43.53 -11.50 -13.43
C GLY A 594 -44.12 -12.89 -13.57
N ASN A 595 -44.37 -13.31 -14.81
CA ASN A 595 -44.94 -14.63 -15.09
C ASN A 595 -43.80 -15.58 -15.46
N ASP A 596 -43.47 -16.48 -14.55
CA ASP A 596 -42.27 -17.30 -14.61
C ASP A 596 -42.57 -18.73 -15.03
N VAL A 597 -41.57 -19.39 -15.62
CA VAL A 597 -41.63 -20.83 -15.96
C VAL A 597 -40.47 -21.53 -15.27
N LEU A 598 -40.76 -22.31 -14.24
CA LEU A 598 -39.76 -22.92 -13.35
C LEU A 598 -39.86 -24.45 -13.40
N GLY A 599 -38.74 -25.16 -13.52
CA GLY A 599 -38.76 -26.62 -13.40
C GLY A 599 -37.40 -27.19 -12.99
N GLY A 600 -37.33 -27.92 -11.88
CA GLY A 600 -36.06 -28.45 -11.36
C GLY A 600 -35.52 -29.70 -12.07
N ALA A 601 -36.31 -30.27 -12.99
CA ALA A 601 -36.02 -31.51 -13.72
C ALA A 601 -36.16 -32.78 -12.86
N GLY A 602 -35.16 -33.13 -12.06
CA GLY A 602 -35.32 -34.21 -11.08
C GLY A 602 -34.30 -34.08 -9.96
N GLY A 603 -34.59 -34.66 -8.80
CA GLY A 603 -33.97 -34.28 -7.54
C GLY A 603 -35.11 -34.02 -6.55
N ASP A 604 -34.81 -33.44 -5.38
CA ASP A 604 -35.84 -32.97 -4.47
C ASP A 604 -35.82 -31.43 -4.46
N ASP A 605 -36.57 -30.82 -5.38
CA ASP A 605 -36.46 -29.41 -5.71
C ASP A 605 -37.36 -28.51 -4.84
N THR A 606 -36.93 -27.26 -4.63
CA THR A 606 -37.77 -26.21 -4.00
C THR A 606 -38.01 -25.08 -4.99
N LEU A 607 -39.28 -24.85 -5.30
CA LEU A 607 -39.75 -23.86 -6.26
C LEU A 607 -40.57 -22.76 -5.55
N VAL A 608 -40.30 -21.52 -5.90
CA VAL A 608 -41.01 -20.31 -5.46
C VAL A 608 -41.38 -19.55 -6.73
N GLY A 609 -42.67 -19.42 -7.02
CA GLY A 609 -43.13 -18.68 -8.21
C GLY A 609 -42.94 -17.18 -8.01
N GLY A 610 -43.49 -16.68 -6.91
CA GLY A 610 -43.48 -15.29 -6.54
C GLY A 610 -44.73 -14.56 -7.03
N ALA A 611 -44.56 -13.33 -7.55
CA ALA A 611 -45.67 -12.49 -7.94
C ALA A 611 -45.94 -12.56 -9.44
N GLY A 612 -47.02 -13.22 -9.86
CA GLY A 612 -47.45 -13.24 -11.25
C GLY A 612 -48.27 -14.48 -11.52
N ALA A 613 -48.42 -14.85 -12.79
CA ALA A 613 -49.01 -16.12 -13.20
C ALA A 613 -47.90 -17.07 -13.63
N ASP A 614 -47.56 -18.00 -12.75
CA ASP A 614 -46.36 -18.83 -12.88
C ASP A 614 -46.70 -20.25 -13.35
N ILE A 615 -45.75 -20.90 -14.01
CA ILE A 615 -45.86 -22.27 -14.49
C ILE A 615 -44.74 -23.12 -13.90
N PHE A 616 -45.12 -24.09 -13.07
CA PHE A 616 -44.21 -25.08 -12.50
C PHE A 616 -44.19 -26.34 -13.38
N VAL A 617 -43.06 -26.62 -14.03
CA VAL A 617 -42.91 -27.65 -15.05
C VAL A 617 -42.24 -28.90 -14.48
N PHE A 618 -42.90 -30.04 -14.63
CA PHE A 618 -42.40 -31.35 -14.21
C PHE A 618 -42.29 -32.31 -15.39
N GLY A 619 -41.20 -33.07 -15.42
CA GLY A 619 -40.95 -34.12 -16.42
C GLY A 619 -40.60 -35.43 -15.73
N ASN A 620 -40.49 -36.53 -16.47
CA ASN A 620 -40.28 -37.85 -15.88
C ASN A 620 -39.19 -37.93 -14.79
N ALA A 621 -39.53 -38.62 -13.69
CA ALA A 621 -38.67 -38.83 -12.52
C ALA A 621 -38.27 -37.50 -11.84
N TRP A 622 -39.26 -36.64 -11.61
CA TRP A 622 -39.05 -35.34 -10.97
C TRP A 622 -38.66 -35.43 -9.49
N GLY A 623 -38.93 -36.55 -8.80
CA GLY A 623 -38.53 -36.73 -7.40
C GLY A 623 -39.55 -36.18 -6.39
N ALA A 624 -39.10 -35.68 -5.24
CA ALA A 624 -39.96 -35.15 -4.18
C ALA A 624 -39.83 -33.63 -4.04
N ASP A 625 -40.62 -32.92 -4.85
CA ASP A 625 -40.51 -31.47 -5.01
C ASP A 625 -41.47 -30.70 -4.10
N LYS A 626 -41.18 -29.41 -3.92
CA LYS A 626 -41.95 -28.50 -3.10
C LYS A 626 -42.20 -27.18 -3.82
N ILE A 627 -43.45 -26.74 -3.85
CA ILE A 627 -43.85 -25.40 -4.28
C ILE A 627 -44.33 -24.63 -3.05
N THR A 628 -43.68 -23.50 -2.76
CA THR A 628 -43.85 -22.84 -1.45
C THR A 628 -44.94 -21.76 -1.39
N ASP A 629 -45.39 -21.27 -2.54
CA ASP A 629 -46.26 -20.09 -2.66
C ASP A 629 -47.30 -20.19 -3.79
N PHE A 630 -47.66 -21.40 -4.20
CA PHE A 630 -48.63 -21.65 -5.27
C PHE A 630 -49.94 -20.84 -5.07
N ALA A 631 -50.32 -20.07 -6.09
CA ALA A 631 -51.50 -19.22 -6.10
C ALA A 631 -52.64 -19.83 -6.97
N ASP A 632 -53.66 -20.37 -6.30
CA ASP A 632 -54.88 -20.90 -6.94
C ASP A 632 -55.52 -19.91 -7.93
N GLY A 633 -55.88 -20.41 -9.11
CA GLY A 633 -56.50 -19.65 -10.19
C GLY A 633 -55.57 -18.67 -10.90
N THR A 634 -54.29 -18.65 -10.54
CA THR A 634 -53.27 -17.80 -11.14
C THR A 634 -52.10 -18.63 -11.68
N ASP A 635 -51.56 -19.53 -10.86
CA ASP A 635 -50.45 -20.41 -11.22
C ASP A 635 -50.92 -21.72 -11.82
N GLN A 636 -50.02 -22.40 -12.54
CA GLN A 636 -50.28 -23.70 -13.16
C GLN A 636 -49.13 -24.68 -12.94
N ILE A 637 -49.49 -25.96 -12.86
CA ILE A 637 -48.58 -27.11 -12.81
C ILE A 637 -48.61 -27.80 -14.18
N ASP A 638 -47.50 -27.78 -14.90
CA ASP A 638 -47.34 -28.43 -16.19
C ASP A 638 -46.77 -29.84 -16.02
N LEU A 639 -47.63 -30.83 -16.26
CA LEU A 639 -47.33 -32.26 -16.26
C LEU A 639 -47.36 -32.84 -17.68
N SER A 640 -47.47 -32.03 -18.73
CA SER A 640 -47.54 -32.51 -20.11
C SER A 640 -46.28 -33.25 -20.57
N GLY A 641 -45.17 -33.06 -19.85
CA GLY A 641 -43.90 -33.77 -20.04
C GLY A 641 -43.83 -35.15 -19.37
N VAL A 642 -44.87 -35.58 -18.67
CA VAL A 642 -44.89 -36.80 -17.86
C VAL A 642 -45.45 -37.98 -18.65
N SER A 643 -44.62 -39.01 -18.85
CA SER A 643 -45.02 -40.19 -19.59
C SER A 643 -45.91 -41.12 -18.74
N GLY A 644 -47.06 -41.51 -19.29
CA GLY A 644 -48.00 -42.43 -18.65
C GLY A 644 -49.01 -41.77 -17.71
N LEU A 645 -49.03 -40.43 -17.68
CA LEU A 645 -50.06 -39.63 -17.02
C LEU A 645 -50.96 -39.08 -18.13
N ASP A 646 -52.11 -39.72 -18.35
CA ASP A 646 -53.00 -39.40 -19.46
C ASP A 646 -54.17 -38.50 -19.01
N SER A 647 -54.45 -38.47 -17.70
CA SER A 647 -55.53 -37.68 -17.10
C SER A 647 -55.26 -37.35 -15.63
N LEU A 648 -56.00 -36.38 -15.08
CA LEU A 648 -55.93 -36.05 -13.65
C LEU A 648 -56.36 -37.20 -12.73
N ASP A 649 -57.14 -38.16 -13.24
CA ASP A 649 -57.55 -39.36 -12.49
C ASP A 649 -56.36 -40.28 -12.18
N ASP A 650 -55.24 -40.12 -12.88
CA ASP A 650 -54.00 -40.87 -12.62
C ASP A 650 -53.23 -40.32 -11.40
N LEU A 651 -53.56 -39.11 -10.93
CA LEU A 651 -52.92 -38.45 -9.79
C LEU A 651 -53.54 -38.85 -8.45
N SER A 652 -52.68 -39.04 -7.44
CA SER A 652 -53.11 -39.06 -6.04
C SER A 652 -52.92 -37.68 -5.42
N ILE A 653 -54.03 -37.00 -5.09
CA ILE A 653 -54.01 -35.68 -4.44
C ILE A 653 -54.55 -35.82 -3.01
N THR A 654 -53.73 -35.50 -2.00
CA THR A 654 -54.07 -35.69 -0.59
C THR A 654 -53.68 -34.49 0.27
N GLU A 655 -54.48 -34.15 1.28
CA GLU A 655 -54.09 -33.13 2.26
C GLU A 655 -53.24 -33.74 3.39
N ARG A 656 -52.14 -33.06 3.74
CA ARG A 656 -51.26 -33.46 4.85
C ARG A 656 -50.77 -32.24 5.61
N GLY A 657 -51.19 -32.10 6.85
CA GLY A 657 -50.61 -31.11 7.79
C GLY A 657 -50.74 -29.65 7.36
N GLY A 658 -51.77 -29.29 6.59
CA GLY A 658 -51.97 -27.94 6.06
C GLY A 658 -51.38 -27.71 4.65
N ASN A 659 -50.87 -28.76 4.01
CA ASN A 659 -50.34 -28.76 2.64
C ASN A 659 -51.15 -29.73 1.76
N VAL A 660 -50.99 -29.60 0.43
CA VAL A 660 -51.46 -30.59 -0.54
C VAL A 660 -50.28 -31.38 -1.08
N LEU A 661 -50.37 -32.71 -1.05
CA LEU A 661 -49.42 -33.62 -1.67
C LEU A 661 -50.05 -34.24 -2.92
N ILE A 662 -49.46 -33.94 -4.08
CA ILE A 662 -49.76 -34.55 -5.37
C ILE A 662 -48.73 -35.67 -5.59
N SER A 663 -49.13 -36.85 -6.03
CA SER A 663 -48.20 -37.96 -6.23
C SER A 663 -48.54 -38.81 -7.44
N PHE A 664 -47.51 -39.26 -8.16
CA PHE A 664 -47.61 -40.14 -9.32
C PHE A 664 -46.35 -40.98 -9.49
N ALA A 665 -46.51 -42.27 -9.72
CA ALA A 665 -45.43 -43.22 -10.03
C ALA A 665 -44.19 -43.14 -9.10
N GLY A 666 -44.40 -42.83 -7.82
CA GLY A 666 -43.32 -42.72 -6.81
C GLY A 666 -42.69 -41.33 -6.67
N ASN A 667 -43.13 -40.34 -7.44
CA ASN A 667 -42.75 -38.94 -7.34
C ASN A 667 -43.84 -38.15 -6.61
N SER A 668 -43.49 -37.00 -6.03
CA SER A 668 -44.43 -36.15 -5.32
C SER A 668 -44.16 -34.66 -5.50
N ILE A 669 -45.22 -33.85 -5.44
CA ILE A 669 -45.17 -32.38 -5.37
C ILE A 669 -45.92 -31.97 -4.12
N GLU A 670 -45.26 -31.30 -3.19
CA GLU A 670 -45.87 -30.70 -2.00
C GLU A 670 -46.18 -29.22 -2.27
N LEU A 671 -47.46 -28.85 -2.31
CA LEU A 671 -47.93 -27.48 -2.32
C LEU A 671 -48.14 -27.01 -0.89
N VAL A 672 -47.32 -26.05 -0.47
CA VAL A 672 -47.28 -25.57 0.92
C VAL A 672 -48.45 -24.63 1.19
N ASN A 673 -49.05 -24.74 2.39
CA ASN A 673 -50.15 -23.89 2.84
C ASN A 673 -51.38 -23.91 1.92
N MET A 674 -51.59 -25.00 1.21
CA MET A 674 -52.73 -25.22 0.32
C MET A 674 -53.70 -26.26 0.90
N THR A 675 -54.98 -26.13 0.54
CA THR A 675 -56.02 -27.14 0.78
C THR A 675 -56.46 -27.77 -0.54
N GLY A 676 -56.91 -29.02 -0.51
CA GLY A 676 -57.34 -29.76 -1.70
C GLY A 676 -58.57 -29.14 -2.37
N ALA A 677 -59.34 -28.31 -1.66
CA ALA A 677 -60.45 -27.56 -2.24
C ALA A 677 -60.00 -26.41 -3.17
N GLN A 678 -58.74 -25.97 -3.06
CA GLN A 678 -58.14 -24.91 -3.87
C GLN A 678 -57.36 -25.48 -5.07
N ILE A 679 -57.45 -26.79 -5.33
CA ILE A 679 -56.75 -27.45 -6.42
C ILE A 679 -57.80 -28.07 -7.35
N GLY A 680 -57.87 -27.57 -8.58
CA GLY A 680 -58.83 -27.96 -9.60
C GLY A 680 -58.18 -28.19 -10.97
N ALA A 681 -58.99 -28.63 -11.94
CA ALA A 681 -58.48 -29.00 -13.26
C ALA A 681 -57.84 -27.84 -14.05
N ALA A 682 -58.14 -26.59 -13.71
CA ALA A 682 -57.56 -25.41 -14.36
C ALA A 682 -56.11 -25.15 -13.93
N ASP A 683 -55.71 -25.67 -12.76
CA ASP A 683 -54.36 -25.53 -12.22
C ASP A 683 -53.37 -26.48 -12.89
N PHE A 684 -53.81 -27.35 -13.79
CA PHE A 684 -52.98 -28.34 -14.45
C PHE A 684 -52.93 -28.15 -15.97
N ILE A 685 -51.74 -28.38 -16.54
CA ILE A 685 -51.52 -28.58 -17.96
C ILE A 685 -51.12 -30.05 -18.15
N LEU A 686 -51.87 -30.78 -18.97
CA LEU A 686 -51.68 -32.21 -19.27
C LEU A 686 -51.40 -32.45 -20.76
#